data_AF-A0A7V8VLS1-F1
#
_entry.id   AF-A0A7V8VLS1-F1
#
_cell.length_a   1.000
_cell.length_b   1.000
_cell.length_c   1.000
_cell.angle_alpha   90.00
_cell.angle_beta   90.00
_cell.angle_gamma   90.00
#
_symmetry.space_group_name_H-M   'P 1'
#
loop_
_entity.id
_entity.type
_entity.pdbx_description
1 polymer ?
#
loop_
_entity_poly.entity_id
_entity_poly.type
_entity_poly.pdbx_seq_one_letter_code
_entity_poly.pdbx_strand_id
1 'polypeptide(L)'
;MPAIHDEIEPWLAAAVHDQLSPEEHVTFRAHLATCESCRALHEEELTMSKMIESTLEEAKPDLAFEQRIVSGFRKRLPYRGGLASLLVGLFRLRATQITAAAAVMLTLVQVGKVVTRENAGEREKMQGASELGIRDERDRLLRGPQDSASLANSSKATEGKASSPQSESLADSARTVAEPRTAAAPLKSEAEPLVAREQTEPAESLPAPAPEFAEERPEDGADRMTTMESSVAASIEDAPPPPAADANRKLIRNAQVELEIAKFDEAVQKITSFATGQRGYVATSSSAKQENGKLRGEVVVKVLPDTLDTFLLQLRGLGEVKNQTLGTQDVTKQYFDTDSRLNNARVMEQRLIDILKTKTGKVSDLLEVEKELGRVRQQIEQMQGELKFMDAQVQFATVTISLAEKDMNLPAAFLLKRTAHLALYSTDVEKTFAEVKTVIEGAKAQLSSSTLDRDSTGEATARLVLLIAPEEADTLIVRIKGMGRVQNYTDQTDRVAQGGTGMAENAKVERDKVELSITISRNEEEPALQTTSLRILASAVSDKVARLKENAAGAGAEIRSSSFSRDPDGQEIANLTLRVPLKNYAPLLSSFDQLGKVKDVSVQRADRRGTINEETAPADISIQVYSQPNIVSDETGLFATIRHTLGQGFSALMWSLRMIGVAIAFLAPWVVAIGLIAWVVASISRARAARRAKREVAE
;
A
#
# COMPACT_ATOMS: atom_id res chain seq x y z
N MET A 1 -32.71 16.64 25.97
CA MET A 1 -31.42 15.93 26.02
C MET A 1 -31.57 14.61 25.25
N PRO A 2 -31.35 14.58 23.93
CA PRO A 2 -31.32 13.33 23.16
C PRO A 2 -29.88 12.77 22.97
N ALA A 3 -28.90 13.64 22.76
CA ALA A 3 -27.59 13.33 22.18
C ALA A 3 -26.84 12.09 22.74
N ILE A 4 -26.75 11.91 24.07
CA ILE A 4 -25.97 10.79 24.65
C ILE A 4 -26.67 9.42 24.44
N HIS A 5 -27.99 9.39 24.25
CA HIS A 5 -28.72 8.16 24.02
C HIS A 5 -28.58 7.68 22.57
N ASP A 6 -28.69 8.61 21.62
CA ASP A 6 -28.58 8.33 20.19
C ASP A 6 -27.14 8.04 19.74
N GLU A 7 -26.15 8.51 20.51
CA GLU A 7 -24.70 8.29 20.27
C GLU A 7 -24.04 7.47 21.41
N ILE A 8 -24.73 6.49 22.01
CA ILE A 8 -24.21 5.84 23.23
C ILE A 8 -22.90 5.05 23.02
N GLU A 9 -22.69 4.43 21.85
CA GLU A 9 -21.50 3.59 21.54
C GLU A 9 -20.14 4.32 21.69
N PRO A 10 -19.88 5.49 21.07
CA PRO A 10 -18.62 6.21 21.27
C PRO A 10 -18.40 6.66 22.73
N TRP A 11 -19.47 6.98 23.47
CA TRP A 11 -19.36 7.33 24.90
C TRP A 11 -18.99 6.10 25.76
N LEU A 12 -19.50 4.92 25.42
CA LEU A 12 -19.10 3.65 26.05
C LEU A 12 -17.61 3.36 25.80
N ALA A 13 -17.18 3.39 24.55
CA ALA A 13 -15.78 3.13 24.18
C ALA A 13 -14.79 4.12 24.83
N ALA A 14 -15.15 5.42 24.86
CA ALA A 14 -14.35 6.43 25.53
C ALA A 14 -14.31 6.27 27.06
N ALA A 15 -15.40 5.76 27.68
CA ALA A 15 -15.44 5.47 29.12
C ALA A 15 -14.59 4.25 29.49
N VAL A 16 -14.62 3.17 28.70
CA VAL A 16 -13.84 1.94 28.93
C VAL A 16 -12.34 2.19 28.81
N HIS A 17 -11.92 3.12 27.94
CA HIS A 17 -10.50 3.44 27.70
C HIS A 17 -9.97 4.70 28.42
N ASP A 18 -10.74 5.26 29.37
CA ASP A 18 -10.37 6.47 30.16
C ASP A 18 -10.03 7.70 29.29
N GLN A 19 -10.81 7.92 28.22
CA GLN A 19 -10.60 8.98 27.22
C GLN A 19 -11.59 10.16 27.32
N LEU A 20 -12.58 10.10 28.22
CA LEU A 20 -13.52 11.20 28.47
C LEU A 20 -12.85 12.32 29.28
N SER A 21 -13.21 13.57 29.03
CA SER A 21 -12.80 14.68 29.90
C SER A 21 -13.52 14.64 31.26
N PRO A 22 -13.03 15.36 32.29
CA PRO A 22 -13.67 15.40 33.61
C PRO A 22 -15.13 15.89 33.60
N GLU A 23 -15.50 16.77 32.66
CA GLU A 23 -16.88 17.27 32.51
C GLU A 23 -17.78 16.25 31.81
N GLU A 24 -17.26 15.57 30.78
CA GLU A 24 -17.94 14.48 30.07
C GLU A 24 -18.17 13.28 31.00
N HIS A 25 -17.22 12.91 31.86
CA HIS A 25 -17.44 11.89 32.89
C HIS A 25 -18.61 12.22 33.84
N VAL A 26 -18.83 13.50 34.16
CA VAL A 26 -19.95 13.91 35.05
C VAL A 26 -21.28 13.83 34.30
N THR A 27 -21.35 14.32 33.07
CA THR A 27 -22.57 14.26 32.25
C THR A 27 -22.94 12.82 31.87
N PHE A 28 -21.96 11.98 31.54
CA PHE A 28 -22.15 10.56 31.25
C PHE A 28 -22.67 9.78 32.47
N ARG A 29 -22.07 9.97 33.66
CA ARG A 29 -22.57 9.36 34.90
C ARG A 29 -23.99 9.81 35.26
N ALA A 30 -24.34 11.08 35.01
CA ALA A 30 -25.70 11.58 35.18
C ALA A 30 -26.68 10.93 34.19
N HIS A 31 -26.26 10.64 32.96
CA HIS A 31 -27.06 9.89 31.98
C HIS A 31 -27.25 8.43 32.40
N LEU A 32 -26.20 7.71 32.80
CA LEU A 32 -26.29 6.33 33.29
C LEU A 32 -27.12 6.19 34.58
N ALA A 33 -27.20 7.24 35.40
CA ALA A 33 -28.10 7.28 36.56
C ALA A 33 -29.58 7.38 36.16
N THR A 34 -29.90 7.95 34.99
CA THR A 34 -31.27 8.21 34.52
C THR A 34 -31.78 7.24 33.46
N CYS A 35 -30.89 6.60 32.68
CA CYS A 35 -31.25 5.62 31.65
C CYS A 35 -30.79 4.20 32.05
N GLU A 36 -31.72 3.25 32.09
CA GLU A 36 -31.47 1.87 32.49
C GLU A 36 -30.83 1.02 31.38
N SER A 37 -31.26 1.18 30.12
CA SER A 37 -30.69 0.44 28.98
C SER A 37 -29.23 0.82 28.71
N CYS A 38 -28.89 2.12 28.75
CA CYS A 38 -27.50 2.57 28.63
C CYS A 38 -26.61 2.04 29.77
N ARG A 39 -27.17 1.80 30.96
CA ARG A 39 -26.43 1.22 32.09
C ARG A 39 -26.14 -0.27 31.86
N ALA A 40 -27.12 -1.03 31.36
CA ALA A 40 -26.92 -2.44 31.00
C ALA A 40 -25.81 -2.59 29.95
N LEU A 41 -25.85 -1.80 28.87
CA LEU A 41 -24.81 -1.79 27.83
C LEU A 41 -23.41 -1.43 28.38
N HIS A 42 -23.33 -0.50 29.34
CA HIS A 42 -22.07 -0.14 30.01
C HIS A 42 -21.55 -1.25 30.93
N GLU A 43 -22.42 -2.01 31.59
CA GLU A 43 -22.02 -3.19 32.36
C GLU A 43 -21.58 -4.35 31.44
N GLU A 44 -22.25 -4.55 30.30
CA GLU A 44 -21.85 -5.53 29.28
C GLU A 44 -20.47 -5.20 28.69
N GLU A 45 -20.23 -3.98 28.21
CA GLU A 45 -18.92 -3.53 27.72
C GLU A 45 -17.79 -3.68 28.75
N LEU A 46 -18.03 -3.31 30.02
CA LEU A 46 -17.05 -3.52 31.08
C LEU A 46 -16.74 -5.01 31.32
N THR A 47 -17.73 -5.90 31.22
CA THR A 47 -17.47 -7.35 31.31
C THR A 47 -16.74 -7.89 30.09
N MET A 48 -17.06 -7.41 28.88
CA MET A 48 -16.40 -7.82 27.64
C MET A 48 -14.94 -7.36 27.62
N SER A 49 -14.67 -6.09 27.93
CA SER A 49 -13.30 -5.55 28.03
C SER A 49 -12.48 -6.34 29.05
N LYS A 50 -13.04 -6.65 30.22
CA LYS A 50 -12.36 -7.44 31.25
C LYS A 50 -12.08 -8.89 30.83
N MET A 51 -13.00 -9.52 30.09
CA MET A 51 -12.80 -10.86 29.50
C MET A 51 -11.67 -10.83 28.45
N ILE A 52 -11.64 -9.79 27.61
CA ILE A 52 -10.58 -9.56 26.62
C ILE A 52 -9.23 -9.33 27.31
N GLU A 53 -9.16 -8.49 28.36
CA GLU A 53 -7.93 -8.30 29.14
C GLU A 53 -7.44 -9.63 29.73
N SER A 54 -8.31 -10.42 30.39
CA SER A 54 -7.89 -11.70 30.98
C SER A 54 -7.41 -12.72 29.94
N THR A 55 -8.05 -12.78 28.77
CA THR A 55 -7.62 -13.70 27.70
C THR A 55 -6.38 -13.20 26.97
N LEU A 56 -6.15 -11.89 26.90
CA LEU A 56 -4.89 -11.30 26.39
C LEU A 56 -3.73 -11.45 27.40
N GLU A 57 -4.00 -11.48 28.71
CA GLU A 57 -3.00 -11.84 29.73
C GLU A 57 -2.57 -13.31 29.58
N GLU A 58 -3.51 -14.24 29.39
CA GLU A 58 -3.21 -15.65 29.11
C GLU A 58 -2.55 -15.86 27.73
N ALA A 59 -2.88 -15.02 26.75
CA ALA A 59 -2.30 -15.06 25.41
C ALA A 59 -0.95 -14.31 25.25
N LYS A 60 -0.33 -13.82 26.34
CA LYS A 60 1.02 -13.25 26.30
C LYS A 60 2.01 -14.29 25.74
N PRO A 61 2.66 -14.03 24.60
CA PRO A 61 3.46 -15.05 23.93
C PRO A 61 4.70 -15.41 24.75
N ASP A 62 4.98 -16.72 24.84
CA ASP A 62 6.18 -17.27 25.45
C ASP A 62 7.47 -16.60 24.93
N LEU A 63 8.47 -16.45 25.79
CA LEU A 63 9.76 -15.82 25.50
C LEU A 63 10.50 -16.47 24.32
N ALA A 64 10.21 -17.73 23.96
CA ALA A 64 10.77 -18.36 22.76
C ALA A 64 10.04 -17.96 21.46
N PHE A 65 8.87 -17.33 21.50
CA PHE A 65 8.17 -16.79 20.32
C PHE A 65 8.92 -15.61 19.71
N GLU A 66 9.28 -14.60 20.51
CA GLU A 66 10.11 -13.48 20.05
C GLU A 66 11.44 -13.98 19.48
N GLN A 67 12.09 -14.95 20.15
CA GLN A 67 13.34 -15.54 19.68
C GLN A 67 13.18 -16.25 18.32
N ARG A 68 12.03 -16.86 18.05
CA ARG A 68 11.71 -17.47 16.74
C ARG A 68 11.50 -16.40 15.65
N ILE A 69 10.78 -15.33 15.93
CA ILE A 69 10.61 -14.21 14.98
C ILE A 69 11.96 -13.51 14.70
N VAL A 70 12.71 -13.15 15.75
CA VAL A 70 14.01 -12.46 15.63
C VAL A 70 15.04 -13.33 14.91
N SER A 71 15.08 -14.65 15.16
CA SER A 71 15.98 -15.55 14.44
C SER A 71 15.55 -15.81 12.99
N GLY A 72 14.24 -15.84 12.70
CA GLY A 72 13.71 -15.84 11.33
C GLY A 72 14.10 -14.59 10.54
N PHE A 73 13.98 -13.41 11.14
CA PHE A 73 14.38 -12.13 10.53
C PHE A 73 15.90 -12.05 10.34
N ARG A 74 16.68 -12.43 11.36
CA ARG A 74 18.16 -12.44 11.31
C ARG A 74 18.71 -13.42 10.25
N LYS A 75 17.97 -14.45 9.86
CA LYS A 75 18.35 -15.38 8.77
C LYS A 75 18.05 -14.86 7.36
N ARG A 76 17.28 -13.77 7.20
CA ARG A 76 16.90 -13.21 5.88
C ARG A 76 17.74 -12.00 5.44
N LEU A 77 18.69 -11.54 6.26
CA LEU A 77 19.56 -10.40 5.95
C LEU A 77 21.00 -10.87 5.67
N PRO A 78 21.58 -10.57 4.49
CA PRO A 78 22.96 -10.96 4.17
C PRO A 78 23.97 -10.20 5.03
N TYR A 79 25.00 -10.91 5.48
CA TYR A 79 25.93 -10.44 6.49
C TYR A 79 26.97 -9.45 5.92
N ARG A 80 26.88 -8.17 6.30
CA ARG A 80 28.02 -7.23 6.26
C ARG A 80 28.34 -6.79 7.68
N GLY A 81 29.56 -7.10 8.13
CA GLY A 81 29.99 -6.91 9.51
C GLY A 81 30.63 -5.53 9.78
N GLY A 82 30.77 -5.21 11.07
CA GLY A 82 31.49 -4.03 11.57
C GLY A 82 30.59 -2.98 12.22
N LEU A 83 31.14 -2.30 13.24
CA LEU A 83 30.64 -1.10 13.92
C LEU A 83 29.30 -1.16 14.68
N ALA A 84 28.26 -1.83 14.19
CA ALA A 84 26.90 -1.76 14.77
C ALA A 84 26.81 -2.25 16.23
N SER A 85 27.65 -3.23 16.63
CA SER A 85 27.68 -3.75 18.01
C SER A 85 28.24 -2.76 19.05
N LEU A 86 29.06 -1.79 18.62
CA LEU A 86 29.73 -0.84 19.51
C LEU A 86 28.78 0.26 20.02
N LEU A 87 27.78 0.65 19.21
CA LEU A 87 26.80 1.69 19.56
C LEU A 87 25.76 1.20 20.60
N VAL A 88 25.32 -0.06 20.51
CA VAL A 88 24.28 -0.61 21.40
C VAL A 88 24.78 -0.74 22.85
N GLY A 89 26.07 -1.01 23.06
CA GLY A 89 26.67 -1.03 24.39
C GLY A 89 26.74 0.35 25.07
N LEU A 90 26.80 1.43 24.29
CA LEU A 90 27.01 2.79 24.78
C LEU A 90 25.76 3.43 25.40
N PHE A 91 24.56 3.07 24.90
CA PHE A 91 23.30 3.69 25.36
C PHE A 91 22.78 3.14 26.70
N ARG A 92 23.06 1.88 27.05
CA ARG A 92 22.53 1.26 28.29
C ARG A 92 23.12 1.79 29.60
N LEU A 93 24.15 2.63 29.55
CA LEU A 93 24.89 3.12 30.73
C LEU A 93 24.61 4.58 31.13
N ARG A 94 23.72 5.31 30.45
CA ARG A 94 23.54 6.77 30.68
C ARG A 94 22.18 7.24 31.18
N ALA A 95 21.18 6.37 31.32
CA ALA A 95 19.84 6.78 31.78
C ALA A 95 19.82 7.34 33.22
N THR A 96 20.66 6.81 34.13
CA THR A 96 20.59 7.11 35.57
C THR A 96 21.48 8.27 36.05
N GLN A 97 22.34 8.84 35.19
CA GLN A 97 23.27 9.92 35.59
C GLN A 97 22.85 11.33 35.12
N ILE A 98 21.94 11.43 34.15
CA ILE A 98 21.60 12.71 33.51
C ILE A 98 20.74 13.60 34.41
N THR A 99 19.85 13.03 35.21
CA THR A 99 18.96 13.77 36.13
C THR A 99 19.73 14.54 37.22
N ALA A 100 20.78 13.93 37.78
CA ALA A 100 21.63 14.58 38.79
C ALA A 100 22.44 15.74 38.20
N ALA A 101 22.96 15.61 36.97
CA ALA A 101 23.72 16.65 36.30
C ALA A 101 22.88 17.88 35.93
N ALA A 102 21.61 17.67 35.54
CA ALA A 102 20.68 18.75 35.21
C ALA A 102 20.41 19.70 36.39
N ALA A 103 20.25 19.15 37.61
CA ALA A 103 20.03 19.94 38.82
C ALA A 103 21.23 20.85 39.16
N VAL A 104 22.46 20.36 39.00
CA VAL A 104 23.69 21.13 39.28
C VAL A 104 23.94 22.22 38.22
N MET A 105 23.56 21.99 36.96
CA MET A 105 23.62 23.03 35.93
C MET A 105 22.59 24.14 36.19
N LEU A 106 21.39 23.81 36.69
CA LEU A 106 20.34 24.79 36.99
C LEU A 106 20.75 25.76 38.12
N THR A 107 21.40 25.28 39.17
CA THR A 107 21.88 26.14 40.26
C THR A 107 23.03 27.06 39.82
N LEU A 108 23.96 26.56 38.99
CA LEU A 108 25.02 27.38 38.40
C LEU A 108 24.46 28.49 37.49
N VAL A 109 23.44 28.20 36.68
CA VAL A 109 22.78 29.20 35.83
C VAL A 109 22.08 30.28 36.67
N GLN A 110 21.46 29.94 37.80
CA GLN A 110 20.85 30.92 38.70
C GLN A 110 21.87 31.86 39.35
N VAL A 111 23.05 31.35 39.76
CA VAL A 111 24.13 32.20 40.28
C VAL A 111 24.65 33.18 39.22
N GLY A 112 24.76 32.76 37.96
CA GLY A 112 25.14 33.64 36.85
C GLY A 112 24.22 34.86 36.67
N LYS A 113 22.91 34.69 36.87
CA LYS A 113 21.91 35.77 36.76
C LYS A 113 21.95 36.80 37.92
N VAL A 114 22.71 36.55 38.98
CA VAL A 114 22.91 37.51 40.09
C VAL A 114 24.13 38.41 39.85
N VAL A 115 25.08 37.97 39.01
CA VAL A 115 26.31 38.73 38.69
C VAL A 115 26.10 39.67 37.49
N THR A 116 25.25 39.30 36.53
CA THR A 116 24.99 40.06 35.30
C THR A 116 23.76 40.97 35.46
N ARG A 117 23.98 42.19 35.98
CA ARG A 117 22.93 43.18 36.23
C ARG A 117 22.69 44.10 35.03
N GLU A 118 21.90 43.63 34.06
CA GLU A 118 21.36 44.47 32.97
C GLU A 118 19.83 44.33 32.86
N ASN A 119 19.17 45.41 32.42
CA ASN A 119 17.75 45.62 32.64
C ASN A 119 16.88 45.00 31.54
N ALA A 120 15.88 44.22 31.93
CA ALA A 120 14.75 43.91 31.06
C ALA A 120 13.71 45.05 31.10
N GLY A 121 13.35 45.59 29.94
CA GLY A 121 12.16 46.43 29.78
C GLY A 121 10.91 45.56 29.60
N GLU A 122 9.82 45.94 30.26
CA GLU A 122 8.53 45.25 30.21
C GLU A 122 7.64 45.76 29.05
N ARG A 123 6.50 45.14 28.64
CA ARG A 123 5.96 43.75 28.67
C ARG A 123 4.43 43.81 28.43
N GLU A 124 3.88 42.95 27.56
CA GLU A 124 2.43 42.64 27.43
C GLU A 124 1.49 43.84 27.10
N LYS A 125 0.22 43.71 26.68
CA LYS A 125 -0.79 42.62 26.52
C LYS A 125 -1.55 42.91 25.17
N MET A 126 -2.49 42.13 24.61
CA MET A 126 -3.36 41.07 25.14
C MET A 126 -3.82 40.12 24.00
N GLN A 127 -3.68 38.82 24.21
CA GLN A 127 -4.66 37.72 24.07
C GLN A 127 -5.76 37.74 22.98
N GLY A 128 -5.91 36.61 22.27
CA GLY A 128 -7.07 36.22 21.46
C GLY A 128 -6.81 34.85 20.78
N ALA A 129 -7.52 33.80 21.20
CA ALA A 129 -7.14 32.40 20.88
C ALA A 129 -7.87 31.81 19.67
N SER A 130 -7.19 30.92 18.93
CA SER A 130 -7.75 29.61 18.50
C SER A 130 -6.67 28.72 17.85
N GLU A 131 -6.46 27.52 18.40
CA GLU A 131 -5.97 26.35 17.65
C GLU A 131 -7.16 25.79 16.81
N LEU A 132 -7.06 24.79 15.91
CA LEU A 132 -6.07 23.73 15.76
C LEU A 132 -6.12 23.12 14.33
N GLY A 133 -4.97 22.71 13.78
CA GLY A 133 -4.86 21.52 12.92
C GLY A 133 -5.35 21.54 11.47
N ILE A 134 -4.43 21.76 10.52
CA ILE A 134 -4.30 20.88 9.34
C ILE A 134 -2.85 20.37 9.29
N ARG A 135 -2.68 19.07 9.04
CA ARG A 135 -1.38 18.38 9.08
C ARG A 135 -0.96 17.93 7.68
N ASP A 136 -0.12 18.75 7.07
CA ASP A 136 0.87 18.39 6.04
C ASP A 136 0.46 17.35 4.98
N GLU A 137 -0.24 17.81 3.93
CA GLU A 137 -0.50 17.03 2.71
C GLU A 137 0.17 17.69 1.49
N ARG A 138 1.52 17.72 1.47
CA ARG A 138 2.30 18.37 0.40
C ARG A 138 3.22 17.48 -0.43
N ASP A 139 3.33 16.19 -0.12
CA ASP A 139 4.37 15.30 -0.71
C ASP A 139 3.82 14.28 -1.73
N ARG A 140 2.88 14.72 -2.60
CA ARG A 140 2.22 13.85 -3.62
C ARG A 140 2.18 14.38 -5.06
N LEU A 141 2.80 15.52 -5.37
CA LEU A 141 2.79 16.12 -6.72
C LEU A 141 4.13 16.04 -7.48
N LEU A 142 4.98 15.05 -7.18
CA LEU A 142 6.21 14.77 -7.94
C LEU A 142 6.37 13.27 -8.28
N ARG A 143 5.41 12.71 -9.02
CA ARG A 143 5.60 11.42 -9.74
C ARG A 143 4.68 11.28 -10.96
N GLY A 144 5.17 11.66 -12.13
CA GLY A 144 4.55 11.28 -13.40
C GLY A 144 4.79 9.79 -13.70
N PRO A 145 3.87 9.10 -14.38
CA PRO A 145 4.07 7.70 -14.78
C PRO A 145 5.06 7.59 -15.94
N GLN A 146 5.93 6.56 -15.90
CA GLN A 146 6.68 6.09 -17.05
C GLN A 146 6.26 4.65 -17.34
N ASP A 147 5.57 4.44 -18.46
CA ASP A 147 5.46 3.14 -19.11
C ASP A 147 5.23 3.34 -20.61
N SER A 148 6.19 2.91 -21.43
CA SER A 148 5.96 2.55 -22.84
C SER A 148 7.15 1.77 -23.38
N ALA A 149 6.94 0.47 -23.61
CA ALA A 149 7.84 -0.32 -24.42
C ALA A 149 7.63 0.03 -25.91
N SER A 150 8.69 -0.05 -26.72
CA SER A 150 8.58 -0.04 -28.18
C SER A 150 9.54 -1.05 -28.82
N LEU A 151 9.20 -1.46 -30.04
CA LEU A 151 9.69 -2.69 -30.67
C LEU A 151 10.96 -2.48 -31.53
N ALA A 152 11.53 -3.58 -32.01
CA ALA A 152 12.83 -3.60 -32.68
C ALA A 152 12.81 -3.20 -34.17
N ASN A 153 13.90 -2.51 -34.55
CA ASN A 153 14.63 -2.61 -35.82
C ASN A 153 14.02 -2.26 -37.20
N SER A 154 14.76 -1.35 -37.87
CA SER A 154 15.30 -1.48 -39.24
C SER A 154 14.54 -0.94 -40.47
N SER A 155 14.90 0.30 -40.87
CA SER A 155 15.65 0.62 -42.12
C SER A 155 15.91 2.14 -42.15
N LYS A 156 17.10 2.70 -42.39
CA LYS A 156 18.26 2.46 -43.29
C LYS A 156 18.13 3.10 -44.69
N ALA A 157 18.49 4.39 -44.79
CA ALA A 157 18.99 5.01 -46.03
C ALA A 157 19.71 6.36 -45.77
N THR A 158 21.05 6.39 -45.85
CA THR A 158 21.84 7.58 -46.27
C THR A 158 23.30 7.21 -46.51
N GLU A 159 23.94 7.84 -47.51
CA GLU A 159 25.39 7.86 -47.70
C GLU A 159 26.04 8.93 -46.78
N GLY A 160 27.35 8.99 -46.52
CA GLY A 160 28.51 8.17 -46.92
C GLY A 160 29.82 8.97 -46.75
N LYS A 161 30.99 8.29 -46.76
CA LYS A 161 32.37 8.86 -46.55
C LYS A 161 32.67 9.41 -45.13
N ALA A 162 33.90 9.42 -44.62
CA ALA A 162 35.17 8.75 -45.00
C ALA A 162 36.18 8.73 -43.81
N SER A 163 37.26 7.92 -43.93
CA SER A 163 38.56 7.97 -43.19
C SER A 163 38.55 7.97 -41.64
N SER A 164 39.07 6.99 -40.88
CA SER A 164 40.41 6.34 -40.86
C SER A 164 41.55 7.20 -40.27
N PRO A 165 42.62 6.63 -39.68
CA PRO A 165 42.73 5.42 -38.82
C PRO A 165 43.76 5.56 -37.65
N GLN A 166 43.89 4.53 -36.77
CA GLN A 166 45.06 4.04 -35.96
C GLN A 166 44.53 3.27 -34.71
N SER A 167 44.83 1.98 -34.47
CA SER A 167 46.05 1.33 -33.88
C SER A 167 46.36 1.82 -32.45
N GLU A 168 46.70 1.00 -31.44
CA GLU A 168 47.31 -0.35 -31.30
C GLU A 168 46.53 -1.16 -30.22
N SER A 169 46.25 -2.48 -30.23
CA SER A 169 46.99 -3.74 -30.46
C SER A 169 47.87 -4.26 -29.31
N LEU A 170 47.42 -5.34 -28.64
CA LEU A 170 48.13 -6.45 -27.93
C LEU A 170 47.02 -7.33 -27.30
N ALA A 171 46.73 -8.56 -27.77
CA ALA A 171 47.44 -9.82 -27.54
C ALA A 171 47.44 -10.24 -26.05
N ASP A 172 46.97 -11.42 -25.63
CA ASP A 172 46.50 -12.63 -26.34
C ASP A 172 45.38 -13.32 -25.46
N SER A 173 44.69 -14.46 -25.73
CA SER A 173 44.99 -15.64 -26.54
C SER A 173 43.79 -16.42 -27.10
N ALA A 174 44.10 -17.23 -28.12
CA ALA A 174 43.64 -18.59 -28.43
C ALA A 174 42.73 -19.32 -27.40
N ARG A 175 41.74 -20.17 -27.76
CA ARG A 175 41.46 -20.96 -29.00
C ARG A 175 40.04 -21.63 -28.86
N THR A 176 39.34 -22.25 -29.83
CA THR A 176 39.49 -22.55 -31.28
C THR A 176 38.08 -22.77 -31.92
N VAL A 177 37.84 -22.28 -33.15
CA VAL A 177 37.40 -23.00 -34.39
C VAL A 177 36.37 -24.17 -34.30
N ALA A 178 35.36 -24.31 -35.19
CA ALA A 178 34.78 -23.43 -36.24
C ALA A 178 33.46 -24.01 -36.83
N GLU A 179 32.78 -23.25 -37.70
CA GLU A 179 31.69 -23.66 -38.63
C GLU A 179 32.18 -24.54 -39.80
N PRO A 180 31.28 -25.10 -40.65
CA PRO A 180 30.71 -24.40 -41.84
C PRO A 180 29.15 -24.45 -41.87
N ARG A 181 28.37 -23.60 -42.58
CA ARG A 181 28.26 -23.30 -44.04
C ARG A 181 27.89 -24.54 -44.89
N THR A 182 27.03 -24.53 -45.93
CA THR A 182 26.41 -23.42 -46.72
C THR A 182 25.15 -23.88 -47.50
N ALA A 183 24.21 -22.95 -47.73
CA ALA A 183 23.36 -22.68 -48.92
C ALA A 183 22.77 -23.76 -49.87
N ALA A 184 21.54 -23.43 -50.32
CA ALA A 184 20.95 -23.62 -51.68
C ALA A 184 20.09 -24.88 -52.02
N ALA A 185 19.07 -24.62 -52.84
CA ALA A 185 18.06 -25.54 -53.43
C ALA A 185 18.27 -25.60 -54.97
N PRO A 186 17.31 -25.99 -55.86
CA PRO A 186 16.02 -26.70 -55.71
C PRO A 186 15.87 -27.88 -56.73
N LEU A 187 14.66 -28.42 -56.93
CA LEU A 187 13.96 -28.59 -58.25
C LEU A 187 12.89 -29.69 -58.25
N LYS A 188 11.71 -29.38 -58.85
CA LYS A 188 10.82 -30.24 -59.68
C LYS A 188 10.24 -31.55 -59.08
N SER A 189 9.04 -32.00 -59.45
CA SER A 189 7.90 -31.42 -60.20
C SER A 189 6.69 -32.39 -60.08
N GLU A 190 5.57 -32.40 -60.82
CA GLU A 190 4.98 -31.69 -61.99
C GLU A 190 3.42 -31.70 -61.72
N ALA A 191 2.41 -31.56 -62.58
CA ALA A 191 2.28 -31.31 -64.02
C ALA A 191 0.88 -30.74 -64.37
N GLU A 192 0.86 -29.80 -65.32
CA GLU A 192 -0.13 -29.64 -66.42
C GLU A 192 -1.62 -29.28 -66.14
N PRO A 193 -2.34 -28.68 -67.14
CA PRO A 193 -3.00 -27.39 -66.87
C PRO A 193 -4.42 -27.19 -67.45
N LEU A 194 -4.89 -25.94 -67.38
CA LEU A 194 -6.01 -25.32 -68.12
C LEU A 194 -7.43 -25.80 -67.79
N VAL A 195 -8.25 -24.87 -67.28
CA VAL A 195 -9.34 -24.17 -68.00
C VAL A 195 -9.93 -23.10 -67.06
N ALA A 196 -10.66 -22.12 -67.59
CA ALA A 196 -11.15 -20.95 -66.85
C ALA A 196 -12.67 -20.95 -66.59
N ARG A 197 -13.06 -20.18 -65.56
CA ARG A 197 -14.33 -19.45 -65.38
C ARG A 197 -15.63 -20.17 -64.93
N GLU A 198 -16.11 -19.71 -63.76
CA GLU A 198 -17.46 -19.15 -63.51
C GLU A 198 -18.72 -20.02 -63.81
N GLN A 199 -19.37 -20.58 -62.76
CA GLN A 199 -20.59 -19.99 -62.10
C GLN A 199 -21.26 -20.90 -61.04
N THR A 200 -22.02 -20.27 -60.11
CA THR A 200 -23.13 -20.76 -59.25
C THR A 200 -22.97 -21.98 -58.29
N GLU A 201 -22.97 -21.69 -56.98
CA GLU A 201 -24.02 -22.02 -55.96
C GLU A 201 -24.85 -23.34 -55.99
N PRO A 202 -25.47 -23.79 -54.86
CA PRO A 202 -24.94 -23.92 -53.49
C PRO A 202 -25.45 -25.20 -52.71
N ALA A 203 -25.03 -25.32 -51.44
CA ALA A 203 -25.77 -25.92 -50.28
C ALA A 203 -25.81 -27.45 -49.96
N GLU A 204 -25.81 -27.69 -48.63
CA GLU A 204 -26.45 -28.74 -47.80
C GLU A 204 -25.87 -30.17 -47.53
N SER A 205 -25.68 -30.42 -46.21
CA SER A 205 -25.88 -31.64 -45.39
C SER A 205 -25.25 -33.03 -45.73
N LEU A 206 -24.36 -33.49 -44.82
CA LEU A 206 -24.36 -34.76 -44.02
C LEU A 206 -24.75 -36.14 -44.63
N PRO A 207 -24.31 -37.31 -44.07
CA PRO A 207 -23.23 -37.63 -43.12
C PRO A 207 -22.32 -38.83 -43.59
N ALA A 208 -21.51 -39.43 -42.69
CA ALA A 208 -20.59 -40.56 -42.95
C ALA A 208 -21.22 -41.97 -42.70
N PRO A 209 -20.57 -43.07 -43.15
CA PRO A 209 -19.97 -44.04 -42.22
C PRO A 209 -18.65 -44.74 -42.68
N ALA A 210 -18.16 -45.74 -41.93
CA ALA A 210 -16.92 -46.55 -42.11
C ALA A 210 -17.24 -47.96 -42.76
N PRO A 211 -16.47 -49.12 -42.66
CA PRO A 211 -15.35 -49.51 -41.75
C PRO A 211 -14.25 -50.55 -42.25
N GLU A 212 -13.29 -50.89 -41.35
CA GLU A 212 -12.70 -52.23 -40.98
C GLU A 212 -11.62 -53.06 -41.78
N PHE A 213 -10.87 -53.90 -41.01
CA PHE A 213 -9.90 -55.02 -41.28
C PHE A 213 -8.53 -54.78 -42.00
N ALA A 214 -7.44 -55.59 -41.88
CA ALA A 214 -6.81 -56.40 -40.78
C ALA A 214 -5.45 -57.07 -41.22
N GLU A 215 -4.81 -57.87 -40.33
CA GLU A 215 -3.76 -58.93 -40.59
C GLU A 215 -2.30 -58.49 -40.97
N GLU A 216 -1.17 -59.22 -40.75
CA GLU A 216 -0.86 -60.49 -40.01
C GLU A 216 0.59 -60.56 -39.38
N ARG A 217 1.28 -61.73 -39.33
CA ARG A 217 2.39 -62.13 -38.38
C ARG A 217 3.80 -62.44 -39.01
N PRO A 218 4.88 -62.69 -38.19
CA PRO A 218 6.30 -62.77 -38.62
C PRO A 218 6.98 -64.17 -38.55
N GLU A 219 8.30 -64.26 -38.86
CA GLU A 219 9.13 -65.48 -38.82
C GLU A 219 10.42 -65.45 -37.93
N ASP A 220 10.95 -66.65 -37.72
CA ASP A 220 11.92 -67.23 -36.76
C ASP A 220 13.40 -66.75 -36.66
N GLY A 221 14.06 -67.26 -35.59
CA GLY A 221 15.52 -67.45 -35.48
C GLY A 221 15.94 -68.13 -34.17
N ALA A 222 16.62 -69.29 -34.21
CA ALA A 222 16.88 -70.16 -33.04
C ALA A 222 18.31 -70.72 -32.97
N ASP A 223 18.77 -71.17 -31.78
CA ASP A 223 19.23 -72.58 -31.60
C ASP A 223 19.44 -73.07 -30.13
N ARG A 224 19.12 -74.36 -29.89
CA ARG A 224 19.73 -75.43 -29.03
C ARG A 224 20.34 -75.14 -27.62
N MET A 225 20.38 -76.09 -26.65
CA MET A 225 20.15 -77.56 -26.66
C MET A 225 19.80 -78.16 -25.26
N THR A 226 19.08 -79.31 -25.22
CA THR A 226 19.14 -80.44 -24.22
C THR A 226 18.72 -80.22 -22.74
N THR A 227 18.05 -81.15 -22.02
CA THR A 227 17.53 -82.52 -22.29
C THR A 227 16.33 -82.87 -21.37
N MET A 228 15.44 -83.78 -21.80
CA MET A 228 14.74 -84.89 -21.06
C MET A 228 14.14 -84.68 -19.63
N GLU A 229 12.97 -85.23 -19.25
CA GLU A 229 12.01 -86.09 -19.96
C GLU A 229 10.58 -86.10 -19.33
N SER A 230 9.57 -86.10 -20.21
CA SER A 230 8.21 -86.67 -20.12
C SER A 230 7.42 -86.80 -18.79
N SER A 231 6.27 -86.10 -18.75
CA SER A 231 4.93 -86.61 -18.36
C SER A 231 4.65 -87.01 -16.89
N VAL A 232 3.40 -87.19 -16.41
CA VAL A 232 2.05 -87.01 -16.98
C VAL A 232 1.27 -86.02 -16.08
N ALA A 233 0.22 -85.39 -16.60
CA ALA A 233 -0.67 -84.53 -15.81
C ALA A 233 -1.32 -85.23 -14.60
N ALA A 234 -1.41 -84.51 -13.49
CA ALA A 234 -2.34 -84.76 -12.39
C ALA A 234 -3.09 -83.45 -12.09
N SER A 235 -4.36 -83.57 -11.68
CA SER A 235 -5.32 -82.47 -11.59
C SER A 235 -4.90 -81.30 -10.69
N ILE A 236 -5.24 -80.08 -11.10
CA ILE A 236 -5.71 -79.04 -10.18
C ILE A 236 -7.09 -78.60 -10.70
N GLU A 237 -8.05 -78.56 -9.79
CA GLU A 237 -9.45 -78.22 -10.08
C GLU A 237 -9.66 -76.71 -10.25
N ASP A 238 -10.84 -76.40 -10.79
CA ASP A 238 -11.49 -75.09 -10.90
C ASP A 238 -11.19 -74.16 -9.70
N ALA A 239 -10.23 -73.24 -9.89
CA ALA A 239 -9.91 -72.22 -8.91
C ALA A 239 -10.88 -71.04 -9.10
N PRO A 240 -11.80 -70.77 -8.16
CA PRO A 240 -12.79 -69.72 -8.34
C PRO A 240 -12.12 -68.35 -8.46
N PRO A 241 -12.67 -67.42 -9.27
CA PRO A 241 -12.09 -66.10 -9.45
C PRO A 241 -11.96 -65.39 -8.09
N PRO A 242 -10.83 -64.71 -7.81
CA PRO A 242 -10.56 -64.16 -6.50
C PRO A 242 -11.66 -63.16 -6.10
N PRO A 243 -12.26 -63.29 -4.90
CA PRO A 243 -13.37 -62.44 -4.48
C PRO A 243 -12.94 -60.98 -4.38
N ALA A 244 -13.84 -60.07 -4.77
CA ALA A 244 -13.54 -58.66 -5.01
C ALA A 244 -12.85 -57.96 -3.82
N ALA A 245 -11.58 -57.60 -4.01
CA ALA A 245 -10.76 -56.89 -3.02
C ALA A 245 -11.21 -55.43 -2.76
N ASP A 246 -12.17 -54.93 -3.55
CA ASP A 246 -12.68 -53.56 -3.45
C ASP A 246 -13.57 -53.29 -2.24
N ALA A 247 -14.25 -54.32 -1.72
CA ALA A 247 -15.27 -54.19 -0.68
C ALA A 247 -14.78 -53.64 0.67
N ASN A 248 -13.46 -53.47 0.85
CA ASN A 248 -12.85 -52.98 2.09
C ASN A 248 -11.86 -51.81 1.86
N ARG A 249 -11.88 -51.15 0.69
CA ARG A 249 -11.05 -49.97 0.42
C ARG A 249 -11.72 -48.70 0.96
N LYS A 250 -11.01 -47.92 1.77
CA LYS A 250 -11.45 -46.64 2.32
C LYS A 250 -10.96 -45.52 1.40
N LEU A 251 -11.80 -45.13 0.43
CA LEU A 251 -11.49 -44.09 -0.56
C LEU A 251 -12.27 -42.80 -0.25
N ILE A 252 -11.55 -41.69 -0.12
CA ILE A 252 -12.14 -40.35 -0.04
C ILE A 252 -12.18 -39.79 -1.47
N ARG A 253 -13.34 -39.32 -1.94
CA ARG A 253 -13.47 -38.64 -3.25
C ARG A 253 -13.88 -37.18 -3.06
N ASN A 254 -13.18 -36.26 -3.70
CA ASN A 254 -13.46 -34.83 -3.64
C ASN A 254 -13.45 -34.22 -5.04
N ALA A 255 -14.39 -33.34 -5.33
CA ALA A 255 -14.47 -32.64 -6.60
C ALA A 255 -14.64 -31.13 -6.38
N GLN A 256 -13.99 -30.34 -7.24
CA GLN A 256 -14.13 -28.89 -7.33
C GLN A 256 -14.53 -28.57 -8.77
N VAL A 257 -15.61 -27.80 -8.95
CA VAL A 257 -16.12 -27.42 -10.27
C VAL A 257 -16.41 -25.93 -10.30
N GLU A 258 -15.88 -25.22 -11.28
CA GLU A 258 -16.25 -23.84 -11.60
C GLU A 258 -17.17 -23.85 -12.82
N LEU A 259 -18.39 -23.33 -12.65
CA LEU A 259 -19.48 -23.41 -13.62
C LEU A 259 -20.03 -22.01 -13.91
N GLU A 260 -19.95 -21.59 -15.17
CA GLU A 260 -20.55 -20.35 -15.65
C GLU A 260 -22.00 -20.60 -16.11
N ILE A 261 -22.97 -19.92 -15.50
CA ILE A 261 -24.40 -20.22 -15.59
C ILE A 261 -25.21 -19.01 -16.07
N ALA A 262 -26.40 -19.24 -16.63
CA ALA A 262 -27.26 -18.14 -17.11
C ALA A 262 -27.94 -17.35 -15.97
N LYS A 263 -28.31 -18.05 -14.89
CA LYS A 263 -28.96 -17.50 -13.68
C LYS A 263 -28.60 -18.33 -12.46
N PHE A 264 -28.30 -17.69 -11.33
CA PHE A 264 -27.91 -18.36 -10.10
C PHE A 264 -29.02 -19.20 -9.45
N ASP A 265 -30.20 -18.62 -9.21
CA ASP A 265 -31.27 -19.29 -8.43
C ASP A 265 -31.78 -20.57 -9.11
N GLU A 266 -31.95 -20.54 -10.44
CA GLU A 266 -32.33 -21.71 -11.22
C GLU A 266 -31.27 -22.82 -11.19
N ALA A 267 -29.99 -22.47 -11.14
CA ALA A 267 -28.90 -23.45 -11.05
C ALA A 267 -28.88 -24.11 -9.67
N VAL A 268 -28.99 -23.34 -8.57
CA VAL A 268 -29.02 -23.87 -7.19
C VAL A 268 -30.21 -24.83 -6.98
N GLN A 269 -31.38 -24.49 -7.51
CA GLN A 269 -32.55 -25.38 -7.48
C GLN A 269 -32.30 -26.71 -8.22
N LYS A 270 -31.73 -26.65 -9.44
CA LYS A 270 -31.41 -27.84 -10.24
C LYS A 270 -30.33 -28.70 -9.56
N ILE A 271 -29.26 -28.08 -9.02
CA ILE A 271 -28.21 -28.76 -8.23
C ILE A 271 -28.81 -29.48 -7.02
N THR A 272 -29.74 -28.85 -6.31
CA THR A 272 -30.43 -29.45 -5.16
C THR A 272 -31.29 -30.66 -5.56
N SER A 273 -31.97 -30.59 -6.70
CA SER A 273 -32.74 -31.72 -7.24
C SER A 273 -31.86 -32.89 -7.71
N PHE A 274 -30.70 -32.60 -8.32
CA PHE A 274 -29.73 -33.63 -8.70
C PHE A 274 -29.07 -34.27 -7.48
N ALA A 275 -28.71 -33.48 -6.47
CA ALA A 275 -28.14 -33.98 -5.22
C ALA A 275 -29.10 -34.97 -4.54
N THR A 276 -30.35 -34.55 -4.32
CA THR A 276 -31.38 -35.38 -3.67
C THR A 276 -31.74 -36.63 -4.49
N GLY A 277 -31.80 -36.52 -5.82
CA GLY A 277 -31.99 -37.68 -6.71
C GLY A 277 -30.87 -38.73 -6.60
N GLN A 278 -29.63 -38.32 -6.35
CA GLN A 278 -28.47 -39.19 -6.12
C GLN A 278 -28.30 -39.61 -4.64
N ARG A 279 -29.34 -39.44 -3.80
CA ARG A 279 -29.33 -39.66 -2.34
C ARG A 279 -28.31 -38.81 -1.57
N GLY A 280 -27.85 -37.72 -2.18
CA GLY A 280 -27.02 -36.69 -1.56
C GLY A 280 -27.83 -35.53 -0.99
N TYR A 281 -27.12 -34.55 -0.45
CA TYR A 281 -27.69 -33.32 0.11
C TYR A 281 -26.77 -32.12 -0.08
N VAL A 282 -27.34 -30.92 -0.10
CA VAL A 282 -26.57 -29.66 -0.04
C VAL A 282 -26.20 -29.42 1.42
N ALA A 283 -24.91 -29.32 1.72
CA ALA A 283 -24.38 -29.08 3.06
C ALA A 283 -24.24 -27.58 3.35
N THR A 284 -23.82 -26.80 2.35
CA THR A 284 -23.69 -25.34 2.43
C THR A 284 -24.10 -24.72 1.09
N SER A 285 -24.80 -23.59 1.12
CA SER A 285 -25.03 -22.75 -0.05
C SER A 285 -24.79 -21.29 0.34
N SER A 286 -23.93 -20.60 -0.40
CA SER A 286 -23.61 -19.19 -0.20
C SER A 286 -23.80 -18.42 -1.51
N SER A 287 -24.17 -17.15 -1.42
CA SER A 287 -24.32 -16.26 -2.58
C SER A 287 -23.91 -14.84 -2.23
N ALA A 288 -23.25 -14.17 -3.16
CA ALA A 288 -22.90 -12.76 -3.09
C ALA A 288 -23.37 -12.06 -4.37
N LYS A 289 -24.06 -10.93 -4.20
CA LYS A 289 -24.53 -10.08 -5.30
C LYS A 289 -23.51 -8.99 -5.58
N GLN A 290 -23.16 -8.79 -6.84
CA GLN A 290 -22.29 -7.71 -7.30
C GLN A 290 -23.07 -6.43 -7.60
N GLU A 291 -22.33 -5.32 -7.78
CA GLU A 291 -22.86 -4.00 -8.13
C GLU A 291 -23.62 -3.98 -9.48
N ASN A 292 -23.20 -4.78 -10.47
CA ASN A 292 -23.94 -4.99 -11.72
C ASN A 292 -25.19 -5.89 -11.54
N GLY A 293 -25.52 -6.26 -10.30
CA GLY A 293 -26.67 -7.08 -9.95
C GLY A 293 -26.49 -8.59 -10.20
N LYS A 294 -25.36 -9.02 -10.78
CA LYS A 294 -25.04 -10.43 -11.03
C LYS A 294 -24.79 -11.18 -9.73
N LEU A 295 -25.03 -12.47 -9.74
CA LEU A 295 -24.82 -13.38 -8.61
C LEU A 295 -23.63 -14.32 -8.84
N ARG A 296 -22.85 -14.52 -7.78
CA ARG A 296 -21.82 -15.56 -7.66
C ARG A 296 -21.98 -16.27 -6.32
N GLY A 297 -21.51 -17.51 -6.20
CA GLY A 297 -21.64 -18.24 -4.94
C GLY A 297 -20.96 -19.59 -4.93
N GLU A 298 -20.91 -20.22 -3.76
CA GLU A 298 -20.36 -21.55 -3.55
C GLU A 298 -21.44 -22.46 -2.97
N VAL A 299 -21.66 -23.61 -3.61
CA VAL A 299 -22.57 -24.66 -3.16
C VAL A 299 -21.75 -25.93 -2.89
N VAL A 300 -21.75 -26.38 -1.63
CA VAL A 300 -21.07 -27.60 -1.20
C VAL A 300 -22.09 -28.72 -1.07
N VAL A 301 -21.92 -29.78 -1.85
CA VAL A 301 -22.82 -30.93 -1.95
C VAL A 301 -22.11 -32.19 -1.45
N LYS A 302 -22.84 -33.04 -0.73
CA LYS A 302 -22.42 -34.36 -0.28
C LYS A 302 -23.21 -35.40 -1.08
N VAL A 303 -22.52 -36.29 -1.80
CA VAL A 303 -23.14 -37.36 -2.61
C VAL A 303 -22.49 -38.71 -2.30
N LEU A 304 -23.14 -39.82 -2.65
CA LEU A 304 -22.54 -41.14 -2.48
C LEU A 304 -21.35 -41.31 -3.46
N PRO A 305 -20.22 -41.91 -3.04
CA PRO A 305 -19.04 -42.08 -3.90
C PRO A 305 -19.30 -42.74 -5.26
N ASP A 306 -20.26 -43.65 -5.34
CA ASP A 306 -20.66 -44.38 -6.55
C ASP A 306 -21.50 -43.52 -7.51
N THR A 307 -22.20 -42.52 -6.99
CA THR A 307 -23.08 -41.62 -7.76
C THR A 307 -22.38 -40.33 -8.22
N LEU A 308 -21.17 -40.06 -7.70
CA LEU A 308 -20.40 -38.84 -7.93
C LEU A 308 -20.22 -38.52 -9.42
N ASP A 309 -19.79 -39.49 -10.22
CA ASP A 309 -19.47 -39.26 -11.63
C ASP A 309 -20.75 -38.98 -12.45
N THR A 310 -21.88 -39.58 -12.07
CA THR A 310 -23.20 -39.28 -12.66
C THR A 310 -23.68 -37.87 -12.28
N PHE A 311 -23.49 -37.46 -11.01
CA PHE A 311 -23.81 -36.11 -10.56
C PHE A 311 -22.97 -35.04 -11.30
N LEU A 312 -21.67 -35.29 -11.50
CA LEU A 312 -20.78 -34.40 -12.24
C LEU A 312 -21.17 -34.30 -13.73
N LEU A 313 -21.65 -35.38 -14.35
CA LEU A 313 -22.21 -35.35 -15.70
C LEU A 313 -23.50 -34.54 -15.78
N GLN A 314 -24.41 -34.66 -14.79
CA GLN A 314 -25.63 -33.86 -14.71
C GLN A 314 -25.31 -32.37 -14.51
N LEU A 315 -24.30 -32.03 -13.70
CA LEU A 315 -23.87 -30.65 -13.46
C LEU A 315 -23.38 -29.93 -14.74
N ARG A 316 -22.67 -30.65 -15.62
CA ARG A 316 -22.24 -30.13 -16.94
C ARG A 316 -23.40 -29.74 -17.85
N GLY A 317 -24.62 -30.20 -17.59
CA GLY A 317 -25.83 -29.78 -18.31
C GLY A 317 -26.45 -28.46 -17.84
N LEU A 318 -25.92 -27.83 -16.78
CA LEU A 318 -26.47 -26.61 -16.20
C LEU A 318 -25.79 -25.31 -16.67
N GLY A 319 -24.60 -25.42 -17.26
CA GLY A 319 -23.77 -24.28 -17.63
C GLY A 319 -22.44 -24.72 -18.23
N GLU A 320 -21.55 -23.77 -18.43
CA GLU A 320 -20.25 -23.96 -19.06
C GLU A 320 -19.18 -24.20 -17.98
N VAL A 321 -18.62 -25.41 -17.91
CA VAL A 321 -17.55 -25.73 -16.96
C VAL A 321 -16.26 -25.04 -17.37
N LYS A 322 -15.77 -24.12 -16.54
CA LYS A 322 -14.49 -23.42 -16.72
C LYS A 322 -13.32 -24.22 -16.16
N ASN A 323 -13.54 -24.90 -15.04
CA ASN A 323 -12.55 -25.73 -14.36
C ASN A 323 -13.26 -26.93 -13.71
N GLN A 324 -12.63 -28.10 -13.75
CA GLN A 324 -13.07 -29.28 -13.01
C GLN A 324 -11.85 -30.06 -12.51
N THR A 325 -11.68 -30.11 -11.21
CA THR A 325 -10.67 -30.96 -10.53
C THR A 325 -11.38 -32.09 -9.79
N LEU A 326 -10.92 -33.32 -9.98
CA LEU A 326 -11.40 -34.51 -9.28
C LEU A 326 -10.21 -35.17 -8.57
N GLY A 327 -10.27 -35.24 -7.24
CA GLY A 327 -9.33 -35.96 -6.39
C GLY A 327 -9.92 -37.28 -5.89
N THR A 328 -9.05 -38.25 -5.63
CA THR A 328 -9.39 -39.48 -4.90
C THR A 328 -8.18 -39.89 -4.08
N GLN A 329 -8.37 -40.08 -2.78
CA GLN A 329 -7.33 -40.43 -1.81
C GLN A 329 -7.66 -41.77 -1.17
N ASP A 330 -6.73 -42.73 -1.27
CA ASP A 330 -6.81 -43.99 -0.55
C ASP A 330 -6.27 -43.80 0.88
N VAL A 331 -7.15 -43.93 1.88
CA VAL A 331 -6.81 -43.87 3.30
C VAL A 331 -6.88 -45.24 3.99
N THR A 332 -7.07 -46.33 3.23
CA THR A 332 -7.23 -47.71 3.74
C THR A 332 -6.13 -48.08 4.72
N LYS A 333 -4.86 -47.78 4.39
CA LYS A 333 -3.72 -48.06 5.26
C LYS A 333 -3.74 -47.23 6.55
N GLN A 334 -4.06 -45.94 6.49
CA GLN A 334 -4.11 -45.06 7.66
C GLN A 334 -5.26 -45.46 8.59
N TYR A 335 -6.44 -45.74 8.02
CA TYR A 335 -7.61 -46.18 8.76
C TYR A 335 -7.33 -47.45 9.59
N PHE A 336 -6.74 -48.49 8.97
CA PHE A 336 -6.44 -49.73 9.69
C PHE A 336 -5.26 -49.62 10.66
N ASP A 337 -4.28 -48.73 10.44
CA ASP A 337 -3.25 -48.41 11.45
C ASP A 337 -3.88 -47.74 12.69
N THR A 338 -4.69 -46.71 12.48
CA THR A 338 -5.33 -45.94 13.57
C THR A 338 -6.33 -46.80 14.35
N ASP A 339 -7.11 -47.69 13.71
CA ASP A 339 -7.96 -48.66 14.42
C ASP A 339 -7.14 -49.70 15.20
N SER A 340 -6.09 -50.27 14.59
CA SER A 340 -5.20 -51.21 15.28
C SER A 340 -4.55 -50.56 16.52
N ARG A 341 -4.14 -49.30 16.42
CA ARG A 341 -3.55 -48.53 17.53
C ARG A 341 -4.58 -48.16 18.59
N LEU A 342 -5.81 -47.81 18.19
CA LEU A 342 -6.92 -47.57 19.10
C LEU A 342 -7.27 -48.82 19.92
N ASN A 343 -7.34 -49.98 19.27
CA ASN A 343 -7.66 -51.24 19.96
C ASN A 343 -6.53 -51.68 20.90
N ASN A 344 -5.26 -51.49 20.52
CA ASN A 344 -4.12 -51.65 21.44
C ASN A 344 -4.16 -50.67 22.62
N ALA A 345 -4.55 -49.40 22.41
CA ALA A 345 -4.68 -48.41 23.47
C ALA A 345 -5.82 -48.76 24.44
N ARG A 346 -6.97 -49.24 23.97
CA ARG A 346 -8.07 -49.75 24.81
C ARG A 346 -7.63 -50.92 25.69
N VAL A 347 -6.82 -51.85 25.17
CA VAL A 347 -6.23 -52.95 25.96
C VAL A 347 -5.26 -52.42 27.01
N MET A 348 -4.52 -51.34 26.73
CA MET A 348 -3.69 -50.67 27.75
C MET A 348 -4.55 -49.97 28.81
N GLU A 349 -5.61 -49.28 28.43
CA GLU A 349 -6.55 -48.63 29.36
C GLU A 349 -7.12 -49.63 30.34
N GLN A 350 -7.63 -50.77 29.85
CA GLN A 350 -8.18 -51.84 30.68
C GLN A 350 -7.14 -52.39 31.66
N ARG A 351 -5.89 -52.59 31.23
CA ARG A 351 -4.78 -53.04 32.10
C ARG A 351 -4.46 -52.01 33.19
N LEU A 352 -4.44 -50.71 32.87
CA LEU A 352 -4.22 -49.66 33.85
C LEU A 352 -5.38 -49.59 34.86
N ILE A 353 -6.63 -49.71 34.40
CA ILE A 353 -7.83 -49.79 35.24
C ILE A 353 -7.77 -51.01 36.18
N ASP A 354 -7.34 -52.18 35.70
CA ASP A 354 -7.26 -53.38 36.54
C ASP A 354 -6.07 -53.33 37.51
N ILE A 355 -4.98 -52.62 37.18
CA ILE A 355 -3.91 -52.27 38.13
C ILE A 355 -4.46 -51.35 39.24
N LEU A 356 -5.27 -50.34 38.93
CA LEU A 356 -5.91 -49.47 39.94
C LEU A 356 -6.85 -50.25 40.87
N LYS A 357 -7.60 -51.24 40.34
CA LYS A 357 -8.48 -52.09 41.17
C LYS A 357 -7.73 -53.04 42.11
N THR A 358 -6.52 -53.47 41.75
CA THR A 358 -5.79 -54.55 42.44
C THR A 358 -4.62 -54.08 43.31
N LYS A 359 -4.05 -52.89 43.05
CA LYS A 359 -2.95 -52.34 43.86
C LYS A 359 -3.45 -51.77 45.20
N THR A 360 -3.19 -52.48 46.30
CA THR A 360 -3.15 -51.89 47.66
C THR A 360 -1.76 -51.30 47.95
N GLY A 361 -1.28 -50.39 47.09
CA GLY A 361 0.09 -49.86 47.08
C GLY A 361 0.28 -48.50 47.76
N LYS A 362 1.43 -47.86 47.51
CA LYS A 362 1.66 -46.47 47.92
C LYS A 362 0.84 -45.52 47.05
N VAL A 363 0.42 -44.38 47.63
CA VAL A 363 -0.37 -43.34 46.92
C VAL A 363 0.38 -42.77 45.71
N SER A 364 1.71 -42.66 45.77
CA SER A 364 2.57 -42.30 44.63
C SER A 364 2.32 -43.17 43.40
N ASP A 365 2.24 -44.48 43.62
CA ASP A 365 2.17 -45.51 42.58
C ASP A 365 0.75 -45.68 42.01
N LEU A 366 -0.22 -45.02 42.64
CA LEU A 366 -1.61 -44.87 42.20
C LEU A 366 -1.72 -43.64 41.30
N LEU A 367 -1.25 -42.47 41.77
CA LEU A 367 -1.25 -41.20 41.03
C LEU A 367 -0.49 -41.29 39.70
N GLU A 368 0.61 -42.06 39.64
CA GLU A 368 1.34 -42.30 38.38
C GLU A 368 0.53 -43.14 37.38
N VAL A 369 -0.22 -44.14 37.85
CA VAL A 369 -1.10 -44.96 37.00
C VAL A 369 -2.34 -44.18 36.56
N GLU A 370 -2.90 -43.32 37.42
CA GLU A 370 -3.99 -42.39 37.05
C GLU A 370 -3.55 -41.38 35.99
N LYS A 371 -2.33 -40.84 36.10
CA LYS A 371 -1.74 -39.93 35.11
C LYS A 371 -1.56 -40.61 33.75
N GLU A 372 -1.01 -41.82 33.71
CA GLU A 372 -0.87 -42.58 32.47
C GLU A 372 -2.23 -43.05 31.91
N LEU A 373 -3.21 -43.37 32.77
CA LEU A 373 -4.59 -43.65 32.34
C LEU A 373 -5.22 -42.43 31.66
N GLY A 374 -5.04 -41.22 32.21
CA GLY A 374 -5.47 -39.97 31.58
C GLY A 374 -4.82 -39.76 30.21
N ARG A 375 -3.50 -39.99 30.11
CA ARG A 375 -2.75 -39.89 28.85
C ARG A 375 -3.25 -40.91 27.81
N VAL A 376 -3.53 -42.14 28.20
CA VAL A 376 -4.06 -43.19 27.32
C VAL A 376 -5.48 -42.85 26.87
N ARG A 377 -6.34 -42.33 27.75
CA ARG A 377 -7.70 -41.87 27.38
C ARG A 377 -7.68 -40.76 26.35
N GLN A 378 -6.85 -39.73 26.54
CA GLN A 378 -6.69 -38.66 25.56
C GLN A 378 -6.25 -39.20 24.18
N GLN A 379 -5.36 -40.20 24.14
CA GLN A 379 -4.96 -40.87 22.89
C GLN A 379 -6.10 -41.69 22.26
N ILE A 380 -6.89 -42.39 23.08
CA ILE A 380 -8.08 -43.14 22.64
C ILE A 380 -9.12 -42.20 22.03
N GLU A 381 -9.40 -41.07 22.68
CA GLU A 381 -10.35 -40.05 22.20
C GLU A 381 -9.87 -39.42 20.88
N GLN A 382 -8.57 -39.08 20.79
CA GLN A 382 -7.97 -38.54 19.56
C GLN A 382 -8.09 -39.50 18.38
N MET A 383 -7.73 -40.79 18.56
CA MET A 383 -7.82 -41.80 17.49
C MET A 383 -9.27 -42.13 17.12
N GLN A 384 -10.20 -42.10 18.08
CA GLN A 384 -11.63 -42.20 17.78
C GLN A 384 -12.16 -41.01 16.98
N GLY A 385 -11.66 -39.80 17.24
CA GLY A 385 -11.96 -38.61 16.43
C GLY A 385 -11.45 -38.75 15.00
N GLU A 386 -10.21 -39.20 14.83
CA GLU A 386 -9.57 -39.40 13.52
C GLU A 386 -10.32 -40.46 12.67
N LEU A 387 -10.71 -41.59 13.25
CA LEU A 387 -11.50 -42.62 12.57
C LEU A 387 -12.89 -42.11 12.17
N LYS A 388 -13.61 -41.43 13.07
CA LYS A 388 -14.93 -40.82 12.77
C LYS A 388 -14.83 -39.79 11.64
N PHE A 389 -13.75 -39.02 11.60
CA PHE A 389 -13.49 -38.06 10.53
C PHE A 389 -13.24 -38.76 9.18
N MET A 390 -12.38 -39.78 9.15
CA MET A 390 -12.14 -40.57 7.94
C MET A 390 -13.41 -41.30 7.46
N ASP A 391 -14.20 -41.89 8.35
CA ASP A 391 -15.48 -42.53 7.99
C ASP A 391 -16.47 -41.53 7.39
N ALA A 392 -16.60 -40.32 7.95
CA ALA A 392 -17.46 -39.27 7.39
C ALA A 392 -16.99 -38.77 6.01
N GLN A 393 -15.68 -38.84 5.72
CA GLN A 393 -15.10 -38.48 4.41
C GLN A 393 -15.18 -39.61 3.38
N VAL A 394 -15.20 -40.88 3.80
CA VAL A 394 -15.39 -42.04 2.93
C VAL A 394 -16.88 -42.28 2.63
N GLN A 395 -17.78 -42.00 3.57
CA GLN A 395 -19.23 -42.18 3.39
C GLN A 395 -19.82 -41.25 2.32
N PHE A 396 -19.29 -40.03 2.17
CA PHE A 396 -19.80 -39.03 1.24
C PHE A 396 -18.68 -38.35 0.46
N ALA A 397 -18.72 -38.50 -0.86
CA ALA A 397 -17.94 -37.67 -1.76
C ALA A 397 -18.37 -36.19 -1.61
N THR A 398 -17.39 -35.30 -1.59
CA THR A 398 -17.63 -33.85 -1.38
C THR A 398 -17.43 -33.10 -2.69
N VAL A 399 -18.47 -32.43 -3.18
CA VAL A 399 -18.41 -31.60 -4.39
C VAL A 399 -18.56 -30.14 -4.00
N THR A 400 -17.52 -29.35 -4.21
CA THR A 400 -17.56 -27.88 -4.12
C THR A 400 -17.86 -27.33 -5.50
N ILE A 401 -18.94 -26.55 -5.62
CA ILE A 401 -19.42 -25.98 -6.88
C ILE A 401 -19.35 -24.47 -6.77
N SER A 402 -18.39 -23.86 -7.44
CA SER A 402 -18.28 -22.42 -7.63
C SER A 402 -19.16 -22.00 -8.79
N LEU A 403 -20.21 -21.24 -8.52
CA LEU A 403 -21.19 -20.75 -9.49
C LEU A 403 -20.94 -19.27 -9.79
N ALA A 404 -20.89 -18.94 -11.08
CA ALA A 404 -20.71 -17.59 -11.59
C ALA A 404 -21.73 -17.31 -12.70
N GLU A 405 -22.49 -16.22 -12.63
CA GLU A 405 -23.35 -15.86 -13.76
C GLU A 405 -22.53 -15.40 -14.97
N LYS A 406 -23.04 -15.67 -16.18
CA LYS A 406 -22.47 -15.14 -17.43
C LYS A 406 -22.30 -13.61 -17.32
N ASP A 407 -21.21 -13.09 -17.89
CA ASP A 407 -20.91 -11.66 -17.95
C ASP A 407 -20.68 -10.96 -16.59
N MET A 408 -20.22 -11.68 -15.56
CA MET A 408 -19.89 -11.12 -14.22
C MET A 408 -19.02 -9.85 -14.21
N ASN A 409 -18.20 -9.64 -15.25
CA ASN A 409 -17.31 -8.49 -15.39
C ASN A 409 -17.91 -7.33 -16.21
N LEU A 410 -19.01 -7.54 -16.94
CA LEU A 410 -19.61 -6.45 -17.72
C LEU A 410 -20.37 -5.48 -16.79
N PRO A 411 -20.28 -4.16 -17.04
CA PRO A 411 -21.07 -3.19 -16.28
C PRO A 411 -22.56 -3.28 -16.64
N ALA A 412 -23.44 -3.12 -15.65
CA ALA A 412 -24.89 -3.10 -15.89
C ALA A 412 -25.35 -1.78 -16.53
N ALA A 413 -24.63 -0.69 -16.24
CA ALA A 413 -24.94 0.65 -16.73
C ALA A 413 -23.67 1.47 -16.95
N PHE A 414 -23.80 2.52 -17.77
CA PHE A 414 -22.80 3.59 -17.89
C PHE A 414 -23.40 4.89 -17.36
N LEU A 415 -22.76 5.47 -16.34
CA LEU A 415 -22.99 6.86 -15.98
C LEU A 415 -22.18 7.76 -16.91
N LEU A 416 -22.85 8.71 -17.54
CA LEU A 416 -22.22 9.85 -18.18
C LEU A 416 -22.06 10.95 -17.11
N LYS A 417 -20.84 11.10 -16.57
CA LYS A 417 -20.51 12.27 -15.74
C LYS A 417 -20.02 13.39 -16.65
N ARG A 418 -20.66 14.55 -16.59
CA ARG A 418 -20.25 15.74 -17.36
C ARG A 418 -19.68 16.80 -16.41
N THR A 419 -18.47 17.25 -16.67
CA THR A 419 -17.77 18.31 -15.92
C THR A 419 -17.52 19.48 -16.85
N ALA A 420 -17.91 20.68 -16.42
CA ALA A 420 -17.77 21.90 -17.18
C ALA A 420 -17.05 22.96 -16.37
N HIS A 421 -16.04 23.60 -16.96
CA HIS A 421 -15.30 24.69 -16.35
C HIS A 421 -15.45 25.95 -17.20
N LEU A 422 -15.95 27.03 -16.61
CA LEU A 422 -16.27 28.28 -17.29
C LEU A 422 -15.54 29.44 -16.61
N ALA A 423 -14.62 30.08 -17.32
CA ALA A 423 -13.94 31.30 -16.88
C ALA A 423 -14.56 32.53 -17.55
N LEU A 424 -15.00 33.50 -16.74
CA LEU A 424 -15.63 34.74 -17.17
C LEU A 424 -14.79 35.96 -16.77
N TYR A 425 -14.47 36.81 -17.74
CA TYR A 425 -14.02 38.16 -17.50
C TYR A 425 -15.21 39.05 -17.14
N SER A 426 -15.08 39.83 -16.06
CA SER A 426 -15.97 40.96 -15.79
C SER A 426 -15.23 42.14 -15.16
N THR A 427 -15.56 43.35 -15.61
CA THR A 427 -15.09 44.60 -14.99
C THR A 427 -15.60 44.77 -13.56
N ASP A 428 -16.78 44.22 -13.26
CA ASP A 428 -17.42 44.23 -11.94
C ASP A 428 -17.77 42.80 -11.52
N VAL A 429 -16.77 42.14 -10.93
CA VAL A 429 -16.86 40.75 -10.45
C VAL A 429 -17.93 40.60 -9.38
N GLU A 430 -18.13 41.59 -8.50
CA GLU A 430 -19.06 41.50 -7.38
C GLU A 430 -20.52 41.58 -7.85
N LYS A 431 -20.81 42.49 -8.79
CA LYS A 431 -22.11 42.54 -9.47
C LYS A 431 -22.39 41.28 -10.29
N THR A 432 -21.41 40.85 -11.10
CA THR A 432 -21.60 39.67 -11.97
C THR A 432 -21.77 38.39 -11.15
N PHE A 433 -21.07 38.27 -10.02
CA PHE A 433 -21.24 37.19 -9.04
C PHE A 433 -22.66 37.18 -8.46
N ALA A 434 -23.21 38.35 -8.08
CA ALA A 434 -24.59 38.46 -7.61
C ALA A 434 -25.62 38.08 -8.69
N GLU A 435 -25.45 38.57 -9.92
CA GLU A 435 -26.31 38.23 -11.07
C GLU A 435 -26.27 36.73 -11.37
N VAL A 436 -25.08 36.12 -11.44
CA VAL A 436 -24.89 34.67 -11.59
C VAL A 436 -25.57 33.89 -10.45
N LYS A 437 -25.45 34.34 -9.20
CA LYS A 437 -26.10 33.69 -8.05
C LYS A 437 -27.62 33.70 -8.16
N THR A 438 -28.24 34.83 -8.54
CA THR A 438 -29.70 34.88 -8.76
C THR A 438 -30.17 34.00 -9.92
N VAL A 439 -29.35 33.84 -10.96
CA VAL A 439 -29.63 32.94 -12.09
C VAL A 439 -29.56 31.46 -11.69
N ILE A 440 -28.68 31.10 -10.75
CA ILE A 440 -28.58 29.75 -10.20
C ILE A 440 -29.75 29.45 -9.26
N GLU A 441 -30.10 30.38 -8.37
CA GLU A 441 -31.23 30.27 -7.44
C GLU A 441 -32.59 30.18 -8.15
N GLY A 442 -32.70 30.77 -9.35
CA GLY A 442 -33.89 30.70 -10.21
C GLY A 442 -34.01 29.42 -11.06
N ALA A 443 -33.22 28.37 -10.81
CA ALA A 443 -33.19 27.13 -11.59
C ALA A 443 -33.02 25.87 -10.73
N LYS A 444 -33.14 24.66 -11.29
CA LYS A 444 -32.97 23.40 -10.54
C LYS A 444 -31.48 23.02 -10.35
N ALA A 445 -30.66 24.00 -9.96
CA ALA A 445 -29.24 23.86 -9.70
C ALA A 445 -28.95 23.84 -8.20
N GLN A 446 -28.09 22.93 -7.75
CA GLN A 446 -27.63 22.85 -6.37
C GLN A 446 -26.26 23.52 -6.26
N LEU A 447 -26.21 24.71 -5.65
CA LEU A 447 -24.97 25.43 -5.38
C LEU A 447 -24.17 24.71 -4.27
N SER A 448 -23.04 24.12 -4.63
CA SER A 448 -22.19 23.33 -3.72
C SER A 448 -21.13 24.16 -3.02
N SER A 449 -20.60 25.20 -3.68
CA SER A 449 -19.71 26.20 -3.08
C SER A 449 -19.81 27.53 -3.82
N SER A 450 -19.50 28.61 -3.11
CA SER A 450 -19.68 29.99 -3.59
C SER A 450 -18.79 30.94 -2.79
N THR A 451 -17.58 31.18 -3.27
CA THR A 451 -16.56 32.01 -2.60
C THR A 451 -16.31 33.29 -3.40
N LEU A 452 -16.14 34.41 -2.70
CA LEU A 452 -15.71 35.69 -3.24
C LEU A 452 -14.46 36.13 -2.47
N ASP A 453 -13.28 35.85 -3.04
CA ASP A 453 -11.99 36.18 -2.47
C ASP A 453 -11.57 37.58 -2.94
N ARG A 454 -11.12 38.45 -2.03
CA ARG A 454 -10.37 39.68 -2.37
C ARG A 454 -8.90 39.49 -2.02
N ASP A 455 -8.01 39.82 -2.95
CA ASP A 455 -6.57 39.70 -2.76
C ASP A 455 -5.97 40.89 -1.97
N SER A 456 -4.65 40.91 -1.80
CA SER A 456 -3.93 42.03 -1.14
C SER A 456 -3.84 43.32 -1.97
N THR A 457 -4.18 43.31 -3.26
CA THR A 457 -4.23 44.50 -4.12
C THR A 457 -5.63 45.12 -4.19
N GLY A 458 -6.67 44.40 -3.75
CA GLY A 458 -8.08 44.82 -3.78
C GLY A 458 -8.86 44.27 -4.97
N GLU A 459 -8.31 43.34 -5.73
CA GLU A 459 -9.01 42.63 -6.79
C GLU A 459 -9.91 41.53 -6.20
N ALA A 460 -11.18 41.56 -6.62
CA ALA A 460 -12.13 40.50 -6.31
C ALA A 460 -12.04 39.39 -7.36
N THR A 461 -12.04 38.14 -6.90
CA THR A 461 -12.18 36.92 -7.71
C THR A 461 -13.30 36.07 -7.11
N ALA A 462 -14.18 35.54 -7.96
CA ALA A 462 -15.29 34.71 -7.50
C ALA A 462 -15.17 33.28 -8.05
N ARG A 463 -15.51 32.29 -7.23
CA ARG A 463 -15.60 30.88 -7.62
C ARG A 463 -16.93 30.30 -7.16
N LEU A 464 -17.65 29.66 -8.06
CA LEU A 464 -18.87 28.90 -7.76
C LEU A 464 -18.72 27.49 -8.29
N VAL A 465 -19.16 26.49 -7.52
CA VAL A 465 -19.32 25.11 -7.99
C VAL A 465 -20.75 24.69 -7.75
N LEU A 466 -21.41 24.15 -8.78
CA LEU A 466 -22.82 23.76 -8.72
C LEU A 466 -23.08 22.47 -9.49
N LEU A 467 -24.07 21.71 -9.02
CA LEU A 467 -24.56 20.49 -9.64
C LEU A 467 -25.91 20.76 -10.31
N ILE A 468 -26.01 20.50 -11.61
CA ILE A 468 -27.18 20.83 -12.45
C ILE A 468 -27.82 19.55 -12.98
N ALA A 469 -29.15 19.50 -13.07
CA ALA A 469 -29.83 18.46 -13.84
C ALA A 469 -29.38 18.50 -15.33
N PRO A 470 -29.08 17.35 -15.97
CA PRO A 470 -28.51 17.31 -17.32
C PRO A 470 -29.43 17.87 -18.41
N GLU A 471 -30.72 18.05 -18.14
CA GLU A 471 -31.70 18.68 -19.04
C GLU A 471 -31.66 20.22 -19.00
N GLU A 472 -31.29 20.82 -17.86
CA GLU A 472 -31.24 22.28 -17.69
C GLU A 472 -29.84 22.88 -17.93
N ALA A 473 -28.79 22.04 -17.84
CA ALA A 473 -27.39 22.44 -17.89
C ALA A 473 -27.03 23.33 -19.08
N ASP A 474 -27.38 22.94 -20.31
CA ASP A 474 -27.03 23.71 -21.52
C ASP A 474 -27.71 25.09 -21.53
N THR A 475 -28.96 25.17 -21.03
CA THR A 475 -29.70 26.44 -20.96
C THR A 475 -29.08 27.42 -19.97
N LEU A 476 -28.58 26.91 -18.83
CA LEU A 476 -27.93 27.69 -17.79
C LEU A 476 -26.51 28.11 -18.21
N ILE A 477 -25.74 27.19 -18.81
CA ILE A 477 -24.41 27.48 -19.34
C ILE A 477 -24.49 28.59 -20.41
N VAL A 478 -25.47 28.55 -21.32
CA VAL A 478 -25.68 29.62 -22.31
C VAL A 478 -26.07 30.94 -21.65
N ARG A 479 -26.98 30.94 -20.67
CA ARG A 479 -27.38 32.15 -19.93
C ARG A 479 -26.20 32.78 -19.18
N ILE A 480 -25.36 31.96 -18.56
CA ILE A 480 -24.20 32.41 -17.77
C ILE A 480 -23.06 32.91 -18.67
N LYS A 481 -22.83 32.27 -19.83
CA LYS A 481 -21.95 32.79 -20.89
C LYS A 481 -22.39 34.14 -21.46
N GLY A 482 -23.65 34.55 -21.25
CA GLY A 482 -24.16 35.86 -21.63
C GLY A 482 -23.90 36.99 -20.62
N MET A 483 -23.49 36.67 -19.38
CA MET A 483 -23.29 37.65 -18.30
C MET A 483 -21.85 38.19 -18.18
N GLY A 484 -20.91 37.71 -19.00
CA GLY A 484 -19.53 38.19 -19.03
C GLY A 484 -18.80 37.71 -20.29
N ARG A 485 -17.60 38.24 -20.55
CA ARG A 485 -16.79 37.77 -21.69
C ARG A 485 -16.14 36.43 -21.31
N VAL A 486 -16.47 35.37 -22.05
CA VAL A 486 -15.88 34.04 -21.81
C VAL A 486 -14.39 34.07 -22.12
N GLN A 487 -13.55 33.84 -21.10
CA GLN A 487 -12.09 33.68 -21.25
C GLN A 487 -11.75 32.26 -21.69
N ASN A 488 -12.37 31.27 -21.04
CA ASN A 488 -12.20 29.85 -21.32
C ASN A 488 -13.50 29.08 -21.03
N TYR A 489 -13.75 28.03 -21.80
CA TYR A 489 -14.81 27.06 -21.52
C TYR A 489 -14.36 25.65 -21.93
N THR A 490 -14.18 24.79 -20.93
CA THR A 490 -13.90 23.37 -21.11
C THR A 490 -15.15 22.58 -20.72
N ASP A 491 -15.49 21.57 -21.51
CA ASP A 491 -16.60 20.64 -21.25
C ASP A 491 -16.08 19.22 -21.51
N GLN A 492 -16.18 18.35 -20.52
CA GLN A 492 -15.72 16.97 -20.57
C GLN A 492 -16.86 16.05 -20.17
N THR A 493 -16.97 14.89 -20.83
CA THR A 493 -17.99 13.89 -20.55
C THR A 493 -17.34 12.52 -20.43
N ASP A 494 -17.19 12.06 -19.20
CA ASP A 494 -16.56 10.79 -18.86
C ASP A 494 -17.62 9.68 -18.81
N ARG A 495 -17.28 8.51 -19.36
CA ARG A 495 -18.11 7.31 -19.33
C ARG A 495 -17.67 6.40 -18.18
N VAL A 496 -18.33 6.52 -17.03
CA VAL A 496 -18.05 5.71 -15.85
C VAL A 496 -18.89 4.42 -15.90
N ALA A 497 -18.22 3.28 -15.83
CA ALA A 497 -18.85 1.96 -15.79
C ALA A 497 -19.39 1.64 -14.38
N GLN A 498 -20.66 1.25 -14.25
CA GLN A 498 -21.22 0.77 -12.98
C GLN A 498 -21.11 -0.76 -12.85
N GLY A 499 -20.34 -1.22 -11.86
CA GLY A 499 -20.27 -2.62 -11.46
C GLY A 499 -19.51 -3.56 -12.40
N GLY A 500 -18.59 -3.05 -13.22
CA GLY A 500 -17.81 -3.88 -14.15
C GLY A 500 -16.72 -3.10 -14.89
N THR A 501 -16.03 -3.77 -15.81
CA THR A 501 -15.00 -3.19 -16.67
C THR A 501 -15.24 -3.55 -18.15
N GLY A 502 -14.81 -2.67 -19.05
CA GLY A 502 -14.99 -2.85 -20.50
C GLY A 502 -16.28 -2.25 -21.07
N MET A 503 -16.53 -2.54 -22.35
CA MET A 503 -17.67 -2.01 -23.12
C MET A 503 -18.77 -3.07 -23.25
N ALA A 504 -19.88 -2.87 -22.55
CA ALA A 504 -21.08 -3.68 -22.70
C ALA A 504 -22.05 -3.00 -23.68
N GLU A 505 -22.34 -3.67 -24.80
CA GLU A 505 -23.17 -3.14 -25.89
C GLU A 505 -24.62 -2.84 -25.46
N ASN A 506 -25.15 -3.62 -24.51
CA ASN A 506 -26.52 -3.53 -23.99
C ASN A 506 -26.64 -2.80 -22.63
N ALA A 507 -25.57 -2.20 -22.10
CA ALA A 507 -25.62 -1.54 -20.79
C ALA A 507 -26.42 -0.23 -20.84
N LYS A 508 -27.29 -0.02 -19.84
CA LYS A 508 -28.15 1.17 -19.74
C LYS A 508 -27.27 2.43 -19.62
N VAL A 509 -27.44 3.40 -20.52
CA VAL A 509 -26.74 4.69 -20.40
C VAL A 509 -27.63 5.65 -19.60
N GLU A 510 -27.09 6.14 -18.49
CA GLU A 510 -27.74 7.08 -17.58
C GLU A 510 -26.88 8.34 -17.43
N ARG A 511 -27.51 9.51 -17.22
CA ARG A 511 -26.82 10.80 -17.14
C ARG A 511 -26.80 11.28 -15.70
N ASP A 512 -25.60 11.49 -15.16
CA ASP A 512 -25.44 12.10 -13.84
C ASP A 512 -25.69 13.62 -13.92
N LYS A 513 -25.71 14.28 -12.77
CA LYS A 513 -25.71 15.75 -12.68
C LYS A 513 -24.46 16.32 -13.33
N VAL A 514 -24.61 17.45 -14.00
CA VAL A 514 -23.51 18.20 -14.59
C VAL A 514 -22.84 19.03 -13.49
N GLU A 515 -21.55 18.81 -13.27
CA GLU A 515 -20.75 19.60 -12.35
C GLU A 515 -20.18 20.82 -13.10
N LEU A 516 -20.72 22.01 -12.83
CA LEU A 516 -20.28 23.25 -13.43
C LEU A 516 -19.46 24.06 -12.41
N SER A 517 -18.18 24.29 -12.70
CA SER A 517 -17.33 25.25 -12.00
C SER A 517 -17.28 26.57 -12.77
N ILE A 518 -17.59 27.67 -12.11
CA ILE A 518 -17.54 29.02 -12.67
C ILE A 518 -16.47 29.81 -11.92
N THR A 519 -15.52 30.39 -12.66
CA THR A 519 -14.56 31.38 -12.13
C THR A 519 -14.83 32.72 -12.77
N ILE A 520 -14.91 33.78 -11.98
CA ILE A 520 -15.10 35.16 -12.45
C ILE A 520 -13.92 36.01 -11.97
N SER A 521 -13.21 36.66 -12.89
CA SER A 521 -12.05 37.52 -12.59
C SER A 521 -12.14 38.86 -13.30
N ARG A 522 -11.51 39.89 -12.69
CA ARG A 522 -11.28 41.19 -13.34
C ARG A 522 -10.08 41.15 -14.27
N ASN A 523 -9.01 40.45 -13.88
CA ASN A 523 -7.85 40.30 -14.73
C ASN A 523 -8.08 39.22 -15.79
N GLU A 524 -7.79 39.60 -17.03
CA GLU A 524 -7.79 38.69 -18.17
C GLU A 524 -6.47 37.91 -18.12
N GLU A 525 -6.52 36.69 -17.57
CA GLU A 525 -5.40 35.73 -17.64
C GLU A 525 -5.23 35.19 -19.06
N GLU A 526 -5.12 36.09 -20.05
CA GLU A 526 -4.76 35.71 -21.40
C GLU A 526 -3.37 35.06 -21.33
N PRO A 527 -3.22 33.79 -21.76
CA PRO A 527 -1.95 33.10 -21.70
C PRO A 527 -0.99 33.78 -22.68
N ALA A 528 0.21 34.14 -22.24
CA ALA A 528 1.17 34.88 -23.05
C ALA A 528 1.44 34.16 -24.39
N LEU A 529 1.52 34.93 -25.47
CA LEU A 529 1.87 34.42 -26.80
C LEU A 529 3.37 34.12 -26.91
N GLN A 530 4.18 34.76 -26.09
CA GLN A 530 5.61 34.52 -25.96
C GLN A 530 6.02 34.54 -24.49
N THR A 531 6.74 33.51 -24.05
CA THR A 531 7.44 33.50 -22.77
C THR A 531 8.94 33.65 -23.01
N THR A 532 9.63 34.32 -22.11
CA THR A 532 11.08 34.53 -22.18
C THR A 532 11.69 34.40 -20.80
N SER A 533 12.66 33.51 -20.63
CA SER A 533 13.50 33.47 -19.43
C SER A 533 14.90 33.93 -19.76
N LEU A 534 15.49 34.80 -18.94
CA LEU A 534 16.87 35.25 -19.09
C LEU A 534 17.54 35.50 -17.74
N ARG A 535 18.86 35.35 -17.70
CA ARG A 535 19.70 35.69 -16.55
C ARG A 535 20.54 36.92 -16.84
N ILE A 536 20.74 37.81 -15.86
CA ILE A 536 21.61 38.99 -16.00
C ILE A 536 22.67 38.95 -14.92
N LEU A 537 23.94 38.86 -15.32
CA LEU A 537 25.07 38.96 -14.42
C LEU A 537 25.44 40.45 -14.22
N ALA A 538 25.33 40.94 -12.99
CA ALA A 538 25.48 42.34 -12.62
C ALA A 538 26.41 42.53 -11.40
N SER A 539 27.08 43.67 -11.29
CA SER A 539 28.02 43.95 -10.19
C SER A 539 27.38 44.51 -8.92
N ALA A 540 26.15 45.02 -9.02
CA ALA A 540 25.32 45.47 -7.90
C ALA A 540 23.86 45.19 -8.30
N VAL A 541 23.18 44.28 -7.59
CA VAL A 541 21.89 43.77 -8.06
C VAL A 541 20.75 44.72 -7.68
N SER A 542 20.80 45.34 -6.50
CA SER A 542 19.83 46.36 -6.05
C SER A 542 19.59 47.45 -7.11
N ASP A 543 20.66 48.10 -7.54
CA ASP A 543 20.62 49.33 -8.32
C ASP A 543 20.25 49.03 -9.78
N LYS A 544 20.70 47.87 -10.29
CA LYS A 544 20.35 47.39 -11.62
C LYS A 544 18.90 46.92 -11.69
N VAL A 545 18.37 46.27 -10.64
CA VAL A 545 16.95 45.90 -10.55
C VAL A 545 16.05 47.13 -10.42
N ALA A 546 16.47 48.16 -9.68
CA ALA A 546 15.75 49.43 -9.60
C ALA A 546 15.59 50.08 -10.99
N ARG A 547 16.69 50.22 -11.74
CA ARG A 547 16.67 50.72 -13.13
C ARG A 547 15.91 49.80 -14.08
N LEU A 548 15.93 48.48 -13.86
CA LEU A 548 15.16 47.54 -14.67
C LEU A 548 13.65 47.75 -14.47
N LYS A 549 13.19 47.99 -13.25
CA LYS A 549 11.79 48.36 -12.95
C LYS A 549 11.40 49.71 -13.58
N GLU A 550 12.29 50.69 -13.56
CA GLU A 550 12.10 52.00 -14.20
C GLU A 550 11.96 51.86 -15.73
N ASN A 551 12.88 51.15 -16.39
CA ASN A 551 12.80 50.84 -17.82
C ASN A 551 11.54 50.04 -18.18
N ALA A 552 11.17 49.06 -17.34
CA ALA A 552 9.96 48.25 -17.52
C ALA A 552 8.69 49.12 -17.46
N ALA A 553 8.56 49.98 -16.45
CA ALA A 553 7.45 50.92 -16.34
C ALA A 553 7.38 51.88 -17.54
N GLY A 554 8.52 52.41 -18.00
CA GLY A 554 8.62 53.23 -19.20
C GLY A 554 8.23 52.51 -20.50
N ALA A 555 8.38 51.18 -20.55
CA ALA A 555 7.93 50.34 -21.65
C ALA A 555 6.47 49.86 -21.52
N GLY A 556 5.73 50.29 -20.48
CA GLY A 556 4.36 49.82 -20.22
C GLY A 556 4.30 48.36 -19.79
N ALA A 557 5.33 47.85 -19.12
CA ALA A 557 5.36 46.51 -18.55
C ALA A 557 4.75 46.48 -17.14
N GLU A 558 3.90 45.49 -16.89
CA GLU A 558 3.31 45.18 -15.60
C GLU A 558 4.26 44.27 -14.78
N ILE A 559 4.49 44.59 -13.50
CA ILE A 559 5.38 43.81 -12.63
C ILE A 559 4.54 42.77 -11.87
N ARG A 560 4.47 41.54 -12.37
CA ARG A 560 3.71 40.44 -11.76
C ARG A 560 4.33 39.91 -10.46
N SER A 561 5.65 39.92 -10.34
CA SER A 561 6.33 39.55 -9.09
C SER A 561 7.75 40.11 -9.01
N SER A 562 8.22 40.45 -7.81
CA SER A 562 9.61 40.83 -7.57
C SER A 562 10.08 40.31 -6.21
N SER A 563 11.17 39.54 -6.20
CA SER A 563 11.86 39.08 -4.98
C SER A 563 13.33 39.45 -5.03
N PHE A 564 13.93 39.75 -3.88
CA PHE A 564 15.36 39.97 -3.70
C PHE A 564 15.84 39.14 -2.50
N SER A 565 16.96 38.43 -2.66
CA SER A 565 17.68 37.71 -1.61
C SER A 565 19.14 38.10 -1.63
N ARG A 566 19.79 38.05 -0.46
CA ARG A 566 21.24 38.11 -0.32
C ARG A 566 21.67 36.95 0.57
N ASP A 567 22.49 36.07 0.03
CA ASP A 567 23.01 34.90 0.74
C ASP A 567 24.14 35.30 1.71
N PRO A 568 24.44 34.47 2.74
CA PRO A 568 25.51 34.77 3.70
C PRO A 568 26.88 34.99 3.05
N ASP A 569 27.15 34.33 1.93
CA ASP A 569 28.39 34.45 1.15
C ASP A 569 28.48 35.76 0.32
N GLY A 570 27.56 36.71 0.52
CA GLY A 570 27.53 38.00 -0.17
C GLY A 570 26.98 37.95 -1.60
N GLN A 571 26.47 36.81 -2.05
CA GLN A 571 25.78 36.69 -3.35
C GLN A 571 24.41 37.37 -3.29
N GLU A 572 24.10 38.19 -4.28
CA GLU A 572 22.79 38.84 -4.43
C GLU A 572 22.02 38.18 -5.58
N ILE A 573 20.75 37.84 -5.35
CA ILE A 573 19.87 37.24 -6.35
C ILE A 573 18.53 37.97 -6.32
N ALA A 574 18.09 38.46 -7.48
CA ALA A 574 16.77 39.03 -7.66
C ALA A 574 16.03 38.32 -8.79
N ASN A 575 14.77 37.97 -8.53
CA ASN A 575 13.85 37.43 -9.52
C ASN A 575 12.78 38.47 -9.81
N LEU A 576 12.49 38.71 -11.08
CA LEU A 576 11.48 39.66 -11.55
C LEU A 576 10.68 39.01 -12.67
N THR A 577 9.35 39.05 -12.56
CA THR A 577 8.43 38.59 -13.61
C THR A 577 7.67 39.79 -14.13
N LEU A 578 7.76 40.03 -15.43
CA LEU A 578 7.13 41.14 -16.15
C LEU A 578 6.13 40.62 -17.18
N ARG A 579 5.03 41.32 -17.38
CA ARG A 579 4.10 41.14 -18.51
C ARG A 579 4.13 42.38 -19.39
N VAL A 580 4.32 42.21 -20.70
CA VAL A 580 4.65 43.31 -21.63
C VAL A 580 3.87 43.15 -22.94
N PRO A 581 3.29 44.21 -23.52
CA PRO A 581 2.76 44.18 -24.89
C PRO A 581 3.89 43.88 -25.89
N LEU A 582 3.65 42.97 -26.85
CA LEU A 582 4.67 42.50 -27.79
C LEU A 582 5.34 43.63 -28.58
N LYS A 583 4.58 44.69 -28.92
CA LYS A 583 5.09 45.94 -29.52
C LYS A 583 6.25 46.59 -28.77
N ASN A 584 6.27 46.47 -27.44
CA ASN A 584 7.28 47.07 -26.56
C ASN A 584 8.34 46.04 -26.07
N TYR A 585 8.17 44.76 -26.38
CA TYR A 585 9.10 43.68 -25.99
C TYR A 585 10.52 43.91 -26.54
N ALA A 586 10.65 44.19 -27.84
CA ALA A 586 11.95 44.35 -28.51
C ALA A 586 12.80 45.53 -27.97
N PRO A 587 12.28 46.77 -27.84
CA PRO A 587 13.05 47.86 -27.24
C PRO A 587 13.36 47.58 -25.76
N LEU A 588 12.44 47.00 -24.98
CA LEU A 588 12.68 46.66 -23.59
C LEU A 588 13.84 45.66 -23.42
N LEU A 589 13.87 44.59 -24.24
CA LEU A 589 14.96 43.60 -24.23
C LEU A 589 16.32 44.27 -24.51
N SER A 590 16.40 45.16 -25.51
CA SER A 590 17.63 45.91 -25.82
C SER A 590 18.09 46.86 -24.71
N SER A 591 17.20 47.24 -23.77
CA SER A 591 17.57 48.02 -22.60
C SER A 591 18.27 47.17 -21.53
N PHE A 592 18.05 45.85 -21.51
CA PHE A 592 18.62 44.93 -20.51
C PHE A 592 20.10 44.62 -20.78
N ASP A 593 20.54 44.64 -22.04
CA ASP A 593 21.96 44.52 -22.43
C ASP A 593 22.83 45.65 -21.83
N GLN A 594 22.24 46.80 -21.52
CA GLN A 594 22.92 47.93 -20.85
C GLN A 594 23.02 47.73 -19.33
N LEU A 595 22.27 46.79 -18.75
CA LEU A 595 22.22 46.55 -17.31
C LEU A 595 23.28 45.54 -16.85
N GLY A 596 23.58 44.50 -17.62
CA GLY A 596 24.62 43.53 -17.29
C GLY A 596 24.90 42.54 -18.41
N LYS A 597 25.74 41.53 -18.15
CA LYS A 597 25.96 40.46 -19.14
C LYS A 597 24.79 39.48 -19.10
N VAL A 598 23.91 39.58 -20.11
CA VAL A 598 22.79 38.65 -20.28
C VAL A 598 23.31 37.25 -20.62
N LYS A 599 22.68 36.23 -20.06
CA LYS A 599 22.96 34.80 -20.22
C LYS A 599 21.66 34.00 -20.27
N ASP A 600 21.75 32.78 -20.77
CA ASP A 600 20.70 31.76 -20.72
C ASP A 600 19.34 32.26 -21.23
N VAL A 601 19.35 33.08 -22.29
CA VAL A 601 18.13 33.59 -22.93
C VAL A 601 17.43 32.44 -23.64
N SER A 602 16.26 32.06 -23.14
CA SER A 602 15.35 31.12 -23.76
C SER A 602 14.05 31.83 -24.10
N VAL A 603 13.61 31.71 -25.35
CA VAL A 603 12.34 32.27 -25.85
C VAL A 603 11.49 31.13 -26.37
N GLN A 604 10.27 31.01 -25.84
CA GLN A 604 9.26 30.11 -26.37
C GLN A 604 8.08 30.95 -26.88
N ARG A 605 7.64 30.70 -28.11
CA ARG A 605 6.46 31.34 -28.71
C ARG A 605 5.41 30.27 -28.98
N ALA A 606 4.17 30.53 -28.56
CA ALA A 606 3.05 29.64 -28.82
C ALA A 606 2.48 29.93 -30.22
N ASP A 607 2.54 28.93 -31.11
CA ASP A 607 1.86 29.00 -32.41
C ASP A 607 0.33 28.89 -32.20
N ARG A 608 -0.39 29.99 -32.42
CA ARG A 608 -1.86 30.05 -32.32
C ARG A 608 -2.47 30.41 -33.67
N ARG A 609 -3.24 29.47 -34.22
CA ARG A 609 -3.97 29.67 -35.48
C ARG A 609 -5.22 30.53 -35.26
N GLY A 610 -5.10 31.83 -35.46
CA GLY A 610 -6.22 32.77 -35.41
C GLY A 610 -5.79 34.20 -35.75
N THR A 611 -6.76 35.07 -36.08
CA THR A 611 -6.52 36.50 -36.34
C THR A 611 -6.35 37.26 -35.02
N ILE A 612 -5.20 37.08 -34.37
CA ILE A 612 -4.82 37.82 -33.17
C ILE A 612 -4.03 39.07 -33.59
N ASN A 613 -4.31 40.22 -32.99
CA ASN A 613 -3.50 41.43 -33.18
C ASN A 613 -2.15 41.26 -32.46
N GLU A 614 -1.14 40.75 -33.17
CA GLU A 614 0.19 40.46 -32.61
C GLU A 614 0.83 41.65 -31.89
N GLU A 615 0.59 42.89 -32.32
CA GLU A 615 1.13 44.09 -31.67
C GLU A 615 0.71 44.23 -30.19
N THR A 616 -0.53 43.89 -29.86
CA THR A 616 -1.11 44.02 -28.52
C THR A 616 -0.98 42.77 -27.66
N ALA A 617 -0.45 41.67 -28.21
CA ALA A 617 -0.35 40.39 -27.51
C ALA A 617 0.53 40.49 -26.24
N PRO A 618 0.14 39.85 -25.12
CA PRO A 618 0.98 39.79 -23.93
C PRO A 618 2.16 38.83 -24.11
N ALA A 619 3.33 39.26 -23.70
CA ALA A 619 4.54 38.46 -23.54
C ALA A 619 5.01 38.50 -22.07
N ASP A 620 5.30 37.33 -21.50
CA ASP A 620 5.77 37.21 -20.11
C ASP A 620 7.30 37.02 -20.09
N ILE A 621 8.01 37.86 -19.34
CA ILE A 621 9.48 37.85 -19.20
C ILE A 621 9.85 37.54 -17.75
N SER A 622 10.58 36.44 -17.55
CA SER A 622 11.18 36.04 -16.27
C SER A 622 12.68 36.38 -16.28
N ILE A 623 13.11 37.19 -15.32
CA ILE A 623 14.45 37.76 -15.24
C ILE A 623 15.08 37.38 -13.91
N GLN A 624 16.21 36.68 -13.95
CA GLN A 624 17.03 36.39 -12.78
C GLN A 624 18.32 37.23 -12.82
N VAL A 625 18.37 38.32 -12.05
CA VAL A 625 19.57 39.15 -11.91
C VAL A 625 20.42 38.60 -10.76
N TYR A 626 21.71 38.38 -10.97
CA TYR A 626 22.59 37.78 -9.96
C TYR A 626 24.00 38.41 -9.96
N SER A 627 24.64 38.45 -8.79
CA SER A 627 26.01 38.93 -8.65
C SER A 627 27.06 37.87 -8.99
N GLN A 628 28.31 38.29 -9.19
CA GLN A 628 29.43 37.35 -9.19
C GLN A 628 29.72 36.93 -7.74
N PRO A 629 30.02 35.64 -7.46
CA PRO A 629 30.52 35.23 -6.16
C PRO A 629 31.85 35.93 -5.89
N ASN A 630 31.99 36.50 -4.69
CA ASN A 630 33.22 37.19 -4.31
C ASN A 630 34.35 36.15 -4.16
N ILE A 631 35.39 36.28 -4.99
CA ILE A 631 36.51 35.32 -5.04
C ILE A 631 37.42 35.44 -3.80
N VAL A 632 37.28 36.52 -3.02
CA VAL A 632 37.87 36.66 -1.68
C VAL A 632 36.73 36.84 -0.67
N SER A 633 36.22 35.75 -0.10
CA SER A 633 35.32 35.85 1.05
C SER A 633 36.07 36.46 2.23
N ASP A 634 35.38 37.26 3.05
CA ASP A 634 35.99 37.97 4.19
C ASP A 634 36.59 37.01 5.25
N GLU A 635 36.25 35.72 5.19
CA GLU A 635 36.83 34.64 5.99
C GLU A 635 38.25 34.21 5.56
N THR A 636 38.74 34.64 4.39
CA THR A 636 40.08 34.26 3.87
C THR A 636 41.21 35.20 4.31
N GLY A 637 40.92 36.21 5.14
CA GLY A 637 41.93 37.09 5.72
C GLY A 637 42.83 36.39 6.76
N LEU A 638 44.09 36.82 6.87
CA LEU A 638 45.05 36.29 7.85
C LEU A 638 44.55 36.45 9.30
N PHE A 639 43.79 37.51 9.58
CA PHE A 639 43.08 37.71 10.86
C PHE A 639 41.94 36.70 11.10
N ALA A 640 41.26 36.20 10.05
CA ALA A 640 40.25 35.16 10.20
C ALA A 640 40.91 33.81 10.53
N THR A 641 42.09 33.51 9.94
CA THR A 641 42.89 32.34 10.33
C THR A 641 43.33 32.41 11.79
N ILE A 642 43.80 33.58 12.25
CA ILE A 642 44.11 33.83 13.67
C ILE A 642 42.86 33.63 14.54
N ARG A 643 41.70 34.19 14.16
CA ARG A 643 40.45 34.05 14.90
C ARG A 643 39.95 32.61 14.97
N HIS A 644 40.11 31.84 13.89
CA HIS A 644 39.70 30.44 13.81
C HIS A 644 40.64 29.54 14.63
N THR A 645 41.95 29.75 14.59
CA THR A 645 42.91 29.00 15.43
C THR A 645 42.79 29.33 16.92
N LEU A 646 42.55 30.60 17.30
CA LEU A 646 42.19 30.96 18.67
C LEU A 646 40.85 30.37 19.09
N GLY A 647 39.83 30.39 18.21
CA GLY A 647 38.53 29.77 18.46
C GLY A 647 38.63 28.25 18.67
N GLN A 648 39.37 27.55 17.82
CA GLN A 648 39.64 26.12 17.98
C GLN A 648 40.44 25.83 19.25
N GLY A 649 41.50 26.60 19.54
CA GLY A 649 42.29 26.46 20.77
C GLY A 649 41.45 26.68 22.04
N PHE A 650 40.59 27.69 22.06
CA PHE A 650 39.68 27.95 23.18
C PHE A 650 38.59 26.88 23.30
N SER A 651 38.08 26.37 22.18
CA SER A 651 37.13 25.24 22.18
C SER A 651 37.77 23.94 22.68
N ALA A 652 39.03 23.68 22.34
CA ALA A 652 39.80 22.54 22.83
C ALA A 652 40.09 22.64 24.33
N LEU A 653 40.44 23.84 24.83
CA LEU A 653 40.58 24.12 26.26
C LEU A 653 39.26 23.93 27.02
N MET A 654 38.16 24.47 26.50
CA MET A 654 36.83 24.27 27.07
C MET A 654 36.40 22.79 27.04
N TRP A 655 36.76 22.05 25.99
CA TRP A 655 36.52 20.61 25.91
C TRP A 655 37.35 19.84 26.94
N SER A 656 38.64 20.13 27.10
CA SER A 656 39.48 19.49 28.12
C SER A 656 39.00 19.83 29.54
N LEU A 657 38.63 21.08 29.80
CA LEU A 657 38.10 21.51 31.10
C LEU A 657 36.78 20.81 31.42
N ARG A 658 35.89 20.64 30.42
CA ARG A 658 34.65 19.88 30.56
C ARG A 658 34.90 18.40 30.80
N MET A 659 35.89 17.79 30.14
CA MET A 659 36.26 16.39 30.37
C MET A 659 36.85 16.17 31.77
N ILE A 660 37.65 17.12 32.27
CA ILE A 660 38.15 17.12 33.67
C ILE A 660 36.98 17.25 34.65
N GLY A 661 36.04 18.17 34.41
CA GLY A 661 34.83 18.32 35.23
C GLY A 661 33.99 17.05 35.29
N VAL A 662 33.81 16.35 34.16
CA VAL A 662 33.13 15.05 34.10
C VAL A 662 33.89 13.97 34.88
N ALA A 663 35.22 13.92 34.79
CA ALA A 663 36.03 12.97 35.56
C ALA A 663 35.91 13.19 37.07
N ILE A 664 35.93 14.45 37.54
CA ILE A 664 35.72 14.80 38.94
C ILE A 664 34.30 14.41 39.40
N ALA A 665 33.28 14.72 38.59
CA ALA A 665 31.89 14.37 38.89
C ALA A 665 31.66 12.84 38.95
N PHE A 666 32.41 12.05 38.18
CA PHE A 666 32.33 10.58 38.22
C PHE A 666 33.07 9.97 39.42
N LEU A 667 34.17 10.59 39.87
CA LEU A 667 34.98 10.10 41.00
C LEU A 667 34.45 10.51 42.37
N ALA A 668 33.87 11.71 42.51
CA ALA A 668 33.41 12.22 43.81
C ALA A 668 32.41 11.30 44.55
N PRO A 669 31.42 10.65 43.90
CA PRO A 669 30.52 9.71 44.57
C PRO A 669 31.26 8.49 45.14
N TRP A 670 32.29 7.99 44.45
CA TRP A 670 33.10 6.86 44.91
C TRP A 670 33.97 7.23 46.10
N VAL A 671 34.57 8.43 46.11
CA VAL A 671 35.33 8.94 47.26
C VAL A 671 34.44 9.05 48.51
N VAL A 672 33.22 9.57 48.36
CA VAL A 672 32.24 9.66 49.46
C VAL A 672 31.81 8.27 49.94
N ALA A 673 31.52 7.34 49.03
CA ALA A 673 31.14 5.97 49.38
C ALA A 673 32.27 5.21 50.12
N ILE A 674 33.51 5.32 49.65
CA ILE A 674 34.69 4.73 50.30
C ILE A 674 34.92 5.35 51.68
N GLY A 675 34.75 6.68 51.83
CA GLY A 675 34.82 7.37 53.11
C GLY A 675 33.77 6.89 54.11
N LEU A 676 32.52 6.70 53.68
CA LEU A 676 31.45 6.12 54.49
C LEU A 676 31.75 4.67 54.90
N ILE A 677 32.22 3.82 53.98
CA ILE A 677 32.61 2.44 54.28
C ILE A 677 33.74 2.41 55.30
N ALA A 678 34.79 3.22 55.13
CA ALA A 678 35.89 3.33 56.07
C ALA A 678 35.42 3.80 57.47
N TRP A 679 34.51 4.77 57.53
CA TRP A 679 33.92 5.26 58.78
C TRP A 679 33.07 4.19 59.48
N VAL A 680 32.27 3.43 58.73
CA VAL A 680 31.48 2.30 59.26
C VAL A 680 32.40 1.20 59.80
N VAL A 681 33.44 0.80 59.06
CA VAL A 681 34.45 -0.17 59.52
C VAL A 681 35.16 0.34 60.79
N ALA A 682 35.52 1.61 60.84
CA ALA A 682 36.14 2.24 62.02
C ALA A 682 35.18 2.40 63.21
N SER A 683 33.86 2.49 63.00
CA SER A 683 32.87 2.47 64.08
C SER A 683 32.66 1.05 64.63
N ILE A 684 32.61 0.04 63.75
CA ILE A 684 32.47 -1.38 64.10
C ILE A 684 33.73 -1.88 64.82
N SER A 685 34.93 -1.46 64.42
CA SER A 685 36.17 -1.84 65.09
C SER A 685 36.24 -1.27 66.51
N ARG A 686 35.92 0.01 66.70
CA ARG A 686 35.81 0.64 68.04
C ARG A 686 34.73 -0.02 68.90
N ALA A 687 33.56 -0.34 68.33
CA ALA A 687 32.51 -1.08 69.04
C ALA A 687 32.93 -2.51 69.42
N ARG A 688 33.74 -3.19 68.60
CA ARG A 688 34.31 -4.52 68.92
C ARG A 688 35.39 -4.44 69.99
N ALA A 689 36.25 -3.42 69.97
CA ALA A 689 37.24 -3.17 71.02
C ALA A 689 36.56 -2.93 72.37
N ALA A 690 35.55 -2.05 72.43
CA ALA A 690 34.76 -1.80 73.63
C ALA A 690 34.00 -3.04 74.15
N ARG A 691 33.68 -4.01 73.28
CA ARG A 691 33.08 -5.30 73.68
C ARG A 691 34.10 -6.35 74.14
N ARG A 692 35.38 -6.25 73.76
CA ARG A 692 36.47 -7.08 74.30
C ARG A 692 36.89 -6.60 75.69
N ALA A 693 37.11 -5.29 75.84
CA ALA A 693 37.39 -4.66 77.14
C ALA A 693 36.25 -4.80 78.17
N LYS A 694 35.03 -5.20 77.75
CA LYS A 694 33.91 -5.57 78.63
C LYS A 694 33.72 -7.07 78.86
N ARG A 695 34.56 -7.92 78.26
CA ARG A 695 34.65 -9.37 78.57
C ARG A 695 35.83 -9.67 79.47
N GLU A 696 36.97 -9.01 79.26
CA GLU A 696 38.18 -9.10 80.10
C GLU A 696 38.03 -8.43 81.49
N VAL A 697 36.80 -8.08 81.89
CA VAL A 697 36.42 -7.48 83.19
C VAL A 697 35.17 -8.20 83.75
N ALA A 698 34.85 -9.39 83.24
CA ALA A 698 33.68 -10.20 83.61
C ALA A 698 34.01 -11.71 83.68
N GLU A 699 35.29 -12.03 83.87
CA GLU A 699 35.89 -13.36 84.03
C GLU A 699 37.02 -13.24 85.08
#